data_AF-A0A918TDQ0-F1
#
_entry.id   AF-A0A918TDQ0-F1
#
_cell.length_a   1.000
_cell.length_b   1.000
_cell.length_c   1.000
_cell.angle_alpha   90.00
_cell.angle_beta   90.00
_cell.angle_gamma   90.00
#
_symmetry.space_group_name_H-M   'P 1'
#
loop_
_entity.id
_entity.type
_entity.pdbx_description
1 polymer ?
#
loop_
_entity_poly.entity_id
_entity_poly.type
_entity_poly.pdbx_seq_one_letter_code
_entity_poly.pdbx_strand_id
1 'polypeptide(L)'
;MASAAVLPVFLSETLLGAEIAKWDFVISGDSAQVANSHSSVLVTPVTMAGGVSHTQDSDSGAWRTRGYTGGEGYVEFSITAGMIQQVTLESLEFAAFARAASSSGGAWSEPEIILEYDVEPAFSNPVFAGALDMGDDLTEGAGEGPTYTSDASTFFSSDLVIEPMETYYFRLRASDAVGATASRNQIYFNATTDLTLSGQVNVASPALTWTGSESANWNTIELNFSEDGLPSLFETGDGVTIGTATDIVVDAGGITAGELYITNNSTATFELQGGDLVTDGVVKAGNSNFEIKGNVDTGSGVTLIADGTLQVDGGTLTTSGLVFSGGGELRIEAGGSVTNSADSYVLADMEGANLRTNSNITASVGRVVSDLRGSRFAKQGSGELIVTGDFTSSDGGPLHLDYNGGVMTFDGANAVALTDGEDYSSCQEGLNFIGSQVSFHGLKLGRNEEEPSDDRDGLVVIQGTGTRIESALDEGENVIYEAVRIDTALELFVPFGNNDFYFDFPIMGVGDFIKTGEGEVYFDAENTYTGDTIVQAGTLLCAEPSFGDTSRIEISGTGGIVLSFTGEDQVGKLVIEGEEMQPGIWGPRFTDAQFESDYLFGTGVLHVTGAEPSDYDDWVVEFGVEGEPAEDDDLDGVSNAAEYAFGTEPTSAGSVSPYQTDLDKATGLLSYTRRKPALSDLTYTYGYSTTLEGEFTSFAPIESSDGGDPVEVITLTLPSALLEEDALFVRVFAN
;
A
#
# COMPACT_ATOMS: atom_id res chain seq x y z
N MET A 1 -15.74 39.71 -11.56
CA MET A 1 -17.08 39.41 -11.01
C MET A 1 -16.90 38.12 -10.25
N ALA A 2 -17.01 38.18 -8.92
CA ALA A 2 -16.76 37.04 -8.04
C ALA A 2 -17.91 36.03 -8.18
N SER A 3 -17.57 34.77 -8.47
CA SER A 3 -18.45 33.63 -8.19
C SER A 3 -18.09 33.15 -6.79
N ALA A 4 -19.07 33.15 -5.90
CA ALA A 4 -18.92 32.70 -4.52
C ALA A 4 -18.90 31.17 -4.54
N ALA A 5 -17.74 30.58 -4.29
CA ALA A 5 -17.65 29.19 -3.86
C ALA A 5 -18.32 29.09 -2.48
N VAL A 6 -19.32 28.21 -2.40
CA VAL A 6 -19.92 27.81 -1.13
C VAL A 6 -18.92 26.88 -0.47
N LEU A 7 -18.27 27.37 0.60
CA LEU A 7 -17.48 26.56 1.52
C LEU A 7 -18.40 25.56 2.22
N PRO A 8 -18.04 24.26 2.33
CA PRO A 8 -18.73 23.39 3.26
C PRO A 8 -18.31 23.78 4.68
N VAL A 9 -19.31 24.13 5.50
CA VAL A 9 -19.16 24.42 6.92
C VAL A 9 -19.23 23.09 7.65
N PHE A 10 -18.09 22.48 7.98
CA PHE A 10 -18.02 21.31 8.87
C PHE A 10 -17.74 21.77 10.30
N LEU A 11 -18.74 22.39 10.93
CA LEU A 11 -18.77 22.58 12.38
C LEU A 11 -20.22 22.47 12.84
N SER A 12 -20.55 21.38 13.53
CA SER A 12 -21.78 21.23 14.32
C SER A 12 -23.07 21.53 13.54
N GLU A 13 -23.40 20.68 12.57
CA GLU A 13 -24.81 20.52 12.21
C GLU A 13 -25.45 19.50 13.16
N THR A 14 -25.89 19.96 14.33
CA THR A 14 -27.16 19.45 14.86
C THR A 14 -28.25 19.89 13.89
N LEU A 15 -28.34 19.23 12.74
CA LEU A 15 -29.58 19.19 11.97
C LEU A 15 -30.40 18.05 12.55
N LEU A 16 -31.52 18.41 13.18
CA LEU A 16 -32.58 17.46 13.47
C LEU A 16 -33.19 17.03 12.12
N GLY A 17 -33.27 15.72 11.86
CA GLY A 17 -33.93 15.16 10.67
C GLY A 17 -33.18 15.27 9.34
N ALA A 18 -31.86 15.04 9.30
CA ALA A 18 -31.12 14.94 8.04
C ALA A 18 -31.25 13.54 7.42
N GLU A 19 -31.27 13.47 6.09
CA GLU A 19 -31.23 12.22 5.33
C GLU A 19 -29.85 11.56 5.52
N ILE A 20 -29.81 10.34 6.09
CA ILE A 20 -28.58 9.55 6.27
C ILE A 20 -28.29 8.75 5.00
N ALA A 21 -29.30 8.04 4.51
CA ALA A 21 -29.19 7.19 3.34
C ALA A 21 -30.51 7.08 2.61
N LYS A 22 -30.40 6.84 1.31
CA LYS A 22 -31.53 6.71 0.43
C LYS A 22 -31.31 5.57 -0.54
N TRP A 23 -32.24 4.62 -0.58
CA TRP A 23 -32.20 3.52 -1.54
C TRP A 23 -33.13 3.79 -2.70
N ASP A 24 -32.56 3.82 -3.90
CA ASP A 24 -33.31 3.83 -5.15
C ASP A 24 -33.51 2.37 -5.60
N PHE A 25 -34.76 1.92 -5.64
CA PHE A 25 -35.10 0.58 -6.11
C PHE A 25 -35.06 0.55 -7.64
N VAL A 26 -33.85 0.39 -8.19
CA VAL A 26 -33.64 0.26 -9.63
C VAL A 26 -34.32 -1.02 -10.16
N ILE A 27 -34.91 -0.91 -11.36
CA ILE A 27 -35.82 -1.88 -12.01
C ILE A 27 -35.16 -3.23 -12.37
N SER A 28 -33.84 -3.41 -12.18
CA SER A 28 -33.12 -4.64 -12.51
C SER A 28 -31.99 -4.98 -11.52
N GLY A 29 -32.19 -6.00 -10.69
CA GLY A 29 -31.19 -6.56 -9.78
C GLY A 29 -31.81 -7.25 -8.56
N ASP A 30 -31.04 -8.06 -7.84
CA ASP A 30 -31.42 -8.63 -6.53
C ASP A 30 -31.04 -7.69 -5.35
N SER A 31 -30.51 -6.50 -5.65
CA SER A 31 -30.13 -5.46 -4.68
C SER A 31 -30.54 -4.05 -5.15
N ALA A 32 -30.84 -3.17 -4.20
CA ALA A 32 -31.07 -1.74 -4.44
C ALA A 32 -29.84 -0.93 -4.04
N GLN A 33 -29.35 -0.08 -4.95
CA GLN A 33 -28.20 0.78 -4.70
C GLN A 33 -28.54 1.86 -3.68
N VAL A 34 -27.56 2.19 -2.85
CA VAL A 34 -27.70 3.20 -1.78
C VAL A 34 -26.95 4.46 -2.17
N ALA A 35 -27.62 5.60 -2.07
CA ALA A 35 -26.98 6.90 -2.05
C ALA A 35 -26.78 7.29 -0.58
N ASN A 36 -25.52 7.26 -0.13
CA ASN A 36 -25.15 7.71 1.21
C ASN A 36 -25.06 9.23 1.21
N SER A 37 -25.81 9.86 2.11
CA SER A 37 -25.85 11.32 2.25
C SER A 37 -24.83 11.83 3.29
N HIS A 38 -24.20 10.91 4.03
CA HIS A 38 -23.09 11.18 4.96
C HIS A 38 -21.88 10.28 4.65
N SER A 39 -20.71 10.89 4.44
CA SER A 39 -19.45 10.16 4.19
C SER A 39 -18.93 9.38 5.41
N SER A 40 -19.36 9.77 6.61
CA SER A 40 -18.95 9.18 7.88
C SER A 40 -19.90 8.11 8.41
N VAL A 41 -20.91 7.71 7.64
CA VAL A 41 -21.83 6.62 8.00
C VAL A 41 -21.89 5.67 6.80
N LEU A 42 -21.43 4.44 7.00
CA LEU A 42 -21.51 3.44 5.95
C LEU A 42 -22.87 2.74 6.05
N VAL A 43 -23.66 2.85 4.99
CA VAL A 43 -24.90 2.10 4.85
C VAL A 43 -24.77 1.16 3.66
N THR A 44 -25.13 -0.11 3.83
CA THR A 44 -25.04 -1.09 2.74
C THR A 44 -26.20 -0.97 1.76
N PRO A 45 -26.03 -1.46 0.52
CA PRO A 45 -27.15 -1.75 -0.35
C PRO A 45 -28.20 -2.60 0.37
N VAL A 46 -29.45 -2.40 0.01
CA VAL A 46 -30.53 -3.26 0.45
C VAL A 46 -30.44 -4.58 -0.33
N THR A 47 -30.29 -5.69 0.37
CA THR A 47 -30.17 -7.05 -0.20
C THR A 47 -31.34 -7.94 0.21
N MET A 48 -31.59 -8.96 -0.61
CA MET A 48 -32.65 -9.94 -0.39
C MET A 48 -32.09 -11.23 0.19
N ALA A 49 -32.71 -11.72 1.25
CA ALA A 49 -32.38 -13.02 1.83
C ALA A 49 -33.64 -13.89 1.92
N GLY A 50 -33.44 -15.21 1.80
CA GLY A 50 -34.52 -16.16 2.14
C GLY A 50 -35.46 -16.62 1.02
N GLY A 51 -34.94 -16.88 -0.19
CA GLY A 51 -35.71 -17.58 -1.24
C GLY A 51 -36.80 -16.77 -1.95
N VAL A 52 -36.82 -15.44 -1.74
CA VAL A 52 -37.67 -14.50 -2.47
C VAL A 52 -37.20 -14.41 -3.93
N SER A 53 -38.14 -14.38 -4.90
CA SER A 53 -37.84 -14.24 -6.34
C SER A 53 -38.51 -12.99 -6.91
N HIS A 54 -37.73 -12.19 -7.63
CA HIS A 54 -38.22 -11.11 -8.47
C HIS A 54 -38.77 -11.65 -9.80
N THR A 55 -39.95 -11.18 -10.21
CA THR A 55 -40.41 -11.30 -11.61
C THR A 55 -41.22 -10.07 -11.96
N GLN A 56 -40.85 -9.41 -13.08
CA GLN A 56 -41.65 -8.36 -13.69
C GLN A 56 -43.10 -8.78 -13.82
N ASP A 57 -44.00 -7.93 -13.33
CA ASP A 57 -45.39 -7.97 -13.73
C ASP A 57 -45.90 -6.53 -13.77
N SER A 58 -46.02 -6.02 -15.00
CA SER A 58 -46.70 -4.81 -15.48
C SER A 58 -46.21 -3.43 -14.99
N ASP A 59 -45.82 -2.57 -15.95
CA ASP A 59 -46.09 -1.13 -16.12
C ASP A 59 -46.08 -0.13 -14.94
N SER A 60 -45.82 -0.53 -13.69
CA SER A 60 -45.94 0.30 -12.47
C SER A 60 -44.63 0.65 -11.77
N GLY A 61 -43.51 0.04 -12.19
CA GLY A 61 -42.17 0.30 -11.62
C GLY A 61 -41.94 -0.17 -10.18
N ALA A 62 -42.91 -0.85 -9.54
CA ALA A 62 -42.85 -1.21 -8.11
C ALA A 62 -41.98 -2.46 -7.83
N TRP A 63 -41.21 -2.44 -6.74
CA TRP A 63 -40.44 -3.59 -6.27
C TRP A 63 -41.36 -4.59 -5.55
N ARG A 64 -41.21 -5.89 -5.85
CA ARG A 64 -42.17 -6.95 -5.49
C ARG A 64 -41.48 -8.10 -4.77
N THR A 65 -41.93 -8.39 -3.56
CA THR A 65 -41.50 -9.57 -2.80
C THR A 65 -42.56 -10.68 -2.85
N ARG A 66 -42.14 -11.93 -2.67
CA ARG A 66 -42.98 -13.15 -2.66
C ARG A 66 -42.40 -14.11 -1.62
N GLY A 67 -43.23 -14.93 -0.98
CA GLY A 67 -42.72 -16.02 -0.13
C GLY A 67 -42.83 -15.81 1.37
N TYR A 68 -43.60 -14.84 1.86
CA TYR A 68 -43.76 -14.62 3.30
C TYR A 68 -44.60 -15.73 3.97
N THR A 69 -43.95 -16.85 4.30
CA THR A 69 -44.50 -17.93 5.13
C THR A 69 -43.78 -18.02 6.46
N GLY A 70 -43.77 -16.93 7.21
CA GLY A 70 -43.07 -16.83 8.49
C GLY A 70 -41.55 -16.91 8.37
N GLY A 71 -40.87 -16.11 9.22
CA GLY A 71 -39.43 -16.14 9.55
C GLY A 71 -38.36 -16.08 8.45
N GLU A 72 -38.64 -16.48 7.21
CA GLU A 72 -37.64 -16.92 6.25
C GLU A 72 -37.52 -16.01 5.02
N GLY A 73 -38.30 -14.93 4.88
CA GLY A 73 -38.18 -14.01 3.75
C GLY A 73 -38.15 -12.55 4.19
N TYR A 74 -37.06 -11.85 3.90
CA TYR A 74 -36.83 -10.48 4.37
C TYR A 74 -35.85 -9.72 3.47
N VAL A 75 -35.85 -8.41 3.68
CA VAL A 75 -34.94 -7.45 3.08
C VAL A 75 -33.99 -7.01 4.18
N GLU A 76 -32.69 -6.96 3.90
CA GLU A 76 -31.69 -6.56 4.89
C GLU A 76 -30.79 -5.43 4.39
N PHE A 77 -30.30 -4.65 5.34
CA PHE A 77 -29.23 -3.67 5.16
C PHE A 77 -28.50 -3.52 6.50
N SER A 78 -27.30 -2.98 6.51
CA SER A 78 -26.61 -2.59 7.74
C SER A 78 -26.23 -1.12 7.72
N ILE A 79 -26.09 -0.58 8.92
CA ILE A 79 -25.59 0.77 9.18
C ILE A 79 -24.39 0.60 10.10
N THR A 80 -23.26 1.13 9.68
CA THR A 80 -22.04 1.23 10.48
C THR A 80 -21.80 2.69 10.77
N ALA A 81 -21.82 3.05 12.04
CA ALA A 81 -21.46 4.39 12.46
C ALA A 81 -19.96 4.61 12.26
N GLY A 82 -19.60 5.82 11.81
CA GLY A 82 -18.20 6.21 11.69
C GLY A 82 -17.48 6.18 13.03
N MET A 83 -16.16 6.21 12.98
CA MET A 83 -15.33 5.89 14.15
C MET A 83 -15.51 6.83 15.34
N ILE A 84 -16.04 8.03 15.10
CA ILE A 84 -16.29 9.04 16.15
C ILE A 84 -17.72 9.55 16.11
N GLN A 85 -18.53 8.99 15.22
CA GLN A 85 -19.89 9.42 15.01
C GLN A 85 -20.82 8.54 15.82
N GLN A 86 -21.63 9.18 16.65
CA GLN A 86 -22.84 8.58 17.17
C GLN A 86 -23.96 8.84 16.16
N VAL A 87 -24.61 7.78 15.68
CA VAL A 87 -25.72 7.89 14.73
C VAL A 87 -27.02 7.63 15.47
N THR A 88 -27.86 8.66 15.53
CA THR A 88 -29.18 8.61 16.15
C THR A 88 -30.23 8.47 15.05
N LEU A 89 -30.79 7.27 14.87
CA LEU A 89 -31.83 7.04 13.87
C LEU A 89 -33.17 7.56 14.35
N GLU A 90 -33.80 8.38 13.51
CA GLU A 90 -35.09 9.02 13.79
C GLU A 90 -36.22 8.38 12.97
N SER A 91 -36.01 8.11 11.67
CA SER A 91 -37.08 7.59 10.81
C SER A 91 -36.60 6.69 9.68
N LEU A 92 -37.51 5.79 9.26
CA LEU A 92 -37.41 5.03 8.01
C LEU A 92 -38.69 5.23 7.21
N GLU A 93 -38.64 6.07 6.20
CA GLU A 93 -39.78 6.50 5.40
C GLU A 93 -39.83 5.75 4.06
N PHE A 94 -40.99 5.17 3.74
CA PHE A 94 -41.29 4.54 2.45
C PHE A 94 -42.81 4.40 2.26
N ALA A 95 -43.25 4.09 1.04
CA ALA A 95 -44.63 3.70 0.79
C ALA A 95 -44.73 2.27 0.25
N ALA A 96 -45.68 1.50 0.78
CA ALA A 96 -45.89 0.11 0.41
C ALA A 96 -47.39 -0.26 0.37
N PHE A 97 -47.72 -1.33 -0.35
CA PHE A 97 -49.06 -1.96 -0.31
C PHE A 97 -48.95 -3.48 -0.35
N ALA A 98 -49.91 -4.14 0.31
CA ALA A 98 -49.99 -5.59 0.37
C ALA A 98 -50.94 -6.14 -0.69
N ARG A 99 -50.67 -7.37 -1.14
CA ARG A 99 -51.53 -8.10 -2.07
C ARG A 99 -51.66 -9.56 -1.64
N ALA A 100 -52.91 -9.97 -1.44
CA ALA A 100 -53.28 -11.36 -1.20
C ALA A 100 -53.22 -12.20 -2.50
N ALA A 101 -52.78 -13.46 -2.38
CA ALA A 101 -52.71 -14.36 -3.52
C ALA A 101 -54.11 -14.66 -4.11
N SER A 102 -54.17 -14.85 -5.43
CA SER A 102 -55.42 -15.11 -6.18
C SER A 102 -55.90 -16.57 -6.16
N SER A 103 -55.25 -17.45 -5.38
CA SER A 103 -55.57 -18.88 -5.28
C SER A 103 -56.00 -19.28 -3.87
N SER A 104 -56.75 -20.39 -3.76
CA SER A 104 -57.30 -20.93 -2.50
C SER A 104 -56.30 -20.91 -1.34
N GLY A 105 -56.62 -20.18 -0.27
CA GLY A 105 -55.83 -20.10 0.97
C GLY A 105 -54.77 -18.98 1.02
N GLY A 106 -55.01 -17.87 0.32
CA GLY A 106 -54.14 -16.68 0.27
C GLY A 106 -54.63 -15.46 1.06
N ALA A 107 -55.60 -15.64 1.97
CA ALA A 107 -56.05 -14.55 2.83
C ALA A 107 -54.92 -14.07 3.75
N TRP A 108 -54.84 -12.76 3.98
CA TRP A 108 -53.85 -12.16 4.86
C TRP A 108 -54.58 -11.28 5.87
N SER A 109 -54.59 -11.71 7.13
CA SER A 109 -55.21 -10.94 8.21
C SER A 109 -54.20 -9.93 8.74
N GLU A 110 -54.63 -8.68 8.89
CA GLU A 110 -53.82 -7.56 9.41
C GLU A 110 -52.37 -7.58 8.85
N PRO A 111 -52.18 -7.38 7.53
CA PRO A 111 -50.85 -7.33 6.95
C PRO A 111 -50.02 -6.21 7.57
N GLU A 112 -48.82 -6.53 8.06
CA GLU A 112 -47.88 -5.55 8.61
C GLU A 112 -46.50 -5.72 7.97
N ILE A 113 -45.75 -4.63 7.92
CA ILE A 113 -44.30 -4.65 7.67
C ILE A 113 -43.60 -4.42 8.99
N ILE A 114 -42.77 -5.36 9.40
CA ILE A 114 -42.06 -5.38 10.67
C ILE A 114 -40.60 -5.03 10.40
N LEU A 115 -40.08 -4.04 11.14
CA LEU A 115 -38.65 -3.74 11.20
C LEU A 115 -38.06 -4.37 12.47
N GLU A 116 -36.99 -5.12 12.28
CA GLU A 116 -36.17 -5.68 13.35
C GLU A 116 -34.70 -5.29 13.13
N TYR A 117 -33.93 -5.21 14.22
CA TYR A 117 -32.49 -5.02 14.14
C TYR A 117 -31.73 -5.93 15.10
N ASP A 118 -30.45 -6.15 14.83
CA ASP A 118 -29.51 -6.86 15.70
C ASP A 118 -28.09 -6.29 15.48
N VAL A 119 -27.20 -6.49 16.44
CA VAL A 119 -25.76 -6.16 16.32
C VAL A 119 -24.97 -7.29 15.66
N GLU A 120 -25.60 -8.45 15.45
CA GLU A 120 -25.01 -9.62 14.78
C GLU A 120 -25.67 -9.89 13.42
N PRO A 121 -24.91 -10.14 12.34
CA PRO A 121 -25.47 -10.37 11.00
C PRO A 121 -26.36 -11.62 10.93
N ALA A 122 -26.16 -12.57 11.85
CA ALA A 122 -26.99 -13.77 11.97
C ALA A 122 -28.41 -13.48 12.52
N PHE A 123 -28.63 -12.30 13.12
CA PHE A 123 -29.80 -11.93 13.92
C PHE A 123 -30.16 -13.00 14.95
N SER A 124 -29.24 -13.25 15.86
CA SER A 124 -29.40 -14.28 16.89
C SER A 124 -30.34 -13.85 18.01
N ASN A 125 -30.52 -12.54 18.21
CA ASN A 125 -31.38 -11.93 19.22
C ASN A 125 -32.01 -10.63 18.69
N PRO A 126 -32.90 -10.73 17.68
CA PRO A 126 -33.47 -9.56 17.02
C PRO A 126 -34.31 -8.72 17.99
N VAL A 127 -34.17 -7.40 17.90
CA VAL A 127 -34.98 -6.41 18.62
C VAL A 127 -36.07 -5.89 17.69
N PHE A 128 -37.31 -5.89 18.17
CA PHE A 128 -38.46 -5.33 17.45
C PHE A 128 -38.39 -3.79 17.48
N ALA A 129 -38.23 -3.17 16.32
CA ALA A 129 -38.19 -1.72 16.19
C ALA A 129 -39.61 -1.14 16.06
N GLY A 130 -40.44 -1.73 15.20
CA GLY A 130 -41.83 -1.33 15.01
C GLY A 130 -42.50 -2.06 13.86
N ALA A 131 -43.76 -1.71 13.60
CA ALA A 131 -44.54 -2.28 12.51
C ALA A 131 -45.37 -1.19 11.80
N LEU A 132 -45.36 -1.22 10.46
CA LEU A 132 -46.29 -0.46 9.62
C LEU A 132 -47.53 -1.31 9.34
N ASP A 133 -48.66 -0.92 9.91
CA ASP A 133 -49.98 -1.49 9.65
C ASP A 133 -50.42 -1.16 8.21
N MET A 134 -50.68 -2.20 7.42
CA MET A 134 -51.13 -2.10 6.02
C MET A 134 -52.66 -2.29 5.88
N GLY A 135 -53.40 -2.15 6.99
CA GLY A 135 -54.85 -2.06 7.03
C GLY A 135 -55.59 -3.37 7.27
N ASP A 136 -56.88 -3.34 6.93
CA ASP A 136 -57.82 -4.43 7.18
C ASP A 136 -57.45 -5.74 6.44
N ASP A 137 -58.02 -6.85 6.93
CA ASP A 137 -57.89 -8.19 6.34
C ASP A 137 -58.06 -8.21 4.80
N LEU A 138 -57.03 -8.66 4.10
CA LEU A 138 -57.08 -8.93 2.67
C LEU A 138 -57.69 -10.30 2.42
N THR A 139 -58.92 -10.30 1.90
CA THR A 139 -59.59 -11.54 1.46
C THR A 139 -58.89 -12.16 0.24
N GLU A 140 -59.02 -13.48 0.10
CA GLU A 140 -58.44 -14.22 -1.01
C GLU A 140 -58.85 -13.63 -2.38
N GLY A 141 -57.86 -13.33 -3.22
CA GLY A 141 -58.10 -12.75 -4.55
C GLY A 141 -58.61 -11.30 -4.56
N ALA A 142 -58.59 -10.59 -3.43
CA ALA A 142 -59.00 -9.18 -3.35
C ALA A 142 -58.18 -8.24 -4.25
N GLY A 143 -56.99 -8.65 -4.67
CA GLY A 143 -56.10 -7.83 -5.48
C GLY A 143 -55.21 -6.95 -4.62
N GLU A 144 -54.88 -5.76 -5.13
CA GLU A 144 -53.99 -4.79 -4.50
C GLU A 144 -54.74 -4.05 -3.38
N GLY A 145 -54.16 -4.01 -2.18
CA GLY A 145 -54.60 -3.14 -1.10
C GLY A 145 -54.24 -1.67 -1.38
N PRO A 146 -54.72 -0.73 -0.54
CA PRO A 146 -54.30 0.67 -0.63
C PRO A 146 -52.82 0.83 -0.26
N THR A 147 -52.23 1.93 -0.70
CA THR A 147 -50.85 2.31 -0.36
C THR A 147 -50.80 2.99 1.00
N TYR A 148 -49.87 2.53 1.83
CA TYR A 148 -49.55 3.05 3.16
C TYR A 148 -48.15 3.62 3.15
N THR A 149 -47.94 4.71 3.88
CA THR A 149 -46.64 5.38 4.00
C THR A 149 -46.22 5.32 5.45
N SER A 150 -44.99 4.88 5.74
CA SER A 150 -44.42 5.01 7.07
C SER A 150 -44.18 6.48 7.40
N ASP A 151 -44.41 6.84 8.64
CA ASP A 151 -44.06 8.15 9.19
C ASP A 151 -42.84 8.04 10.12
N ALA A 152 -42.35 9.19 10.58
CA ALA A 152 -41.20 9.24 11.46
C ALA A 152 -41.35 8.42 12.76
N SER A 153 -42.57 8.17 13.21
CA SER A 153 -42.84 7.42 14.45
C SER A 153 -43.08 5.93 14.26
N THR A 154 -43.05 5.44 13.02
CA THR A 154 -43.51 4.08 12.69
C THR A 154 -42.57 2.99 13.24
N PHE A 155 -41.25 3.20 13.14
CA PHE A 155 -40.26 2.15 13.45
C PHE A 155 -39.28 2.50 14.58
N PHE A 156 -39.11 3.76 14.94
CA PHE A 156 -38.20 4.16 16.02
C PHE A 156 -39.02 4.93 17.06
N SER A 157 -39.68 4.19 17.95
CA SER A 157 -40.54 4.77 19.00
C SER A 157 -39.76 5.58 20.05
N SER A 158 -38.46 5.33 20.13
CA SER A 158 -37.41 6.16 20.72
C SER A 158 -36.23 6.14 19.77
N ASP A 159 -35.52 7.25 19.66
CA ASP A 159 -34.31 7.39 18.86
C ASP A 159 -33.35 6.20 19.11
N LEU A 160 -33.01 5.46 18.06
CA LEU A 160 -32.06 4.34 18.14
C LEU A 160 -30.66 4.89 17.94
N VAL A 161 -29.82 4.77 18.97
CA VAL A 161 -28.44 5.25 18.94
C VAL A 161 -27.51 4.10 18.55
N ILE A 162 -26.76 4.29 17.48
CA ILE A 162 -25.63 3.47 17.07
C ILE A 162 -24.37 4.19 17.55
N GLU A 163 -23.62 3.54 18.44
CA GLU A 163 -22.39 4.10 19.00
C GLU A 163 -21.25 4.06 17.96
N PRO A 164 -20.21 4.90 18.11
CA PRO A 164 -19.09 4.92 17.19
C PRO A 164 -18.48 3.53 16.96
N MET A 165 -18.13 3.22 15.70
CA MET A 165 -17.61 1.92 15.25
C MET A 165 -18.56 0.73 15.38
N GLU A 166 -19.80 0.89 15.87
CA GLU A 166 -20.77 -0.20 15.91
C GLU A 166 -21.48 -0.38 14.56
N THR A 167 -21.80 -1.64 14.25
CA THR A 167 -22.64 -2.00 13.10
C THR A 167 -23.94 -2.61 13.57
N TYR A 168 -25.05 -2.06 13.10
CA TYR A 168 -26.38 -2.59 13.32
C TYR A 168 -26.90 -3.11 12.00
N TYR A 169 -27.43 -4.33 12.03
CA TYR A 169 -28.07 -4.97 10.90
C TYR A 169 -29.58 -4.83 11.06
N PHE A 170 -30.27 -4.50 9.98
CA PHE A 170 -31.71 -4.28 9.93
C PHE A 170 -32.38 -5.27 8.99
N ARG A 171 -33.58 -5.73 9.35
CA ARG A 171 -34.42 -6.60 8.53
C ARG A 171 -35.83 -6.05 8.45
N LEU A 172 -36.32 -5.83 7.21
CA LEU A 172 -37.73 -5.61 6.93
C LEU A 172 -38.36 -6.93 6.49
N ARG A 173 -39.38 -7.37 7.23
CA ARG A 173 -40.14 -8.59 6.91
C ARG A 173 -41.63 -8.33 7.01
N ALA A 174 -42.42 -9.20 6.38
CA ALA A 174 -43.87 -9.15 6.52
C ALA A 174 -44.36 -9.88 7.78
N SER A 175 -45.57 -9.55 8.24
CA SER A 175 -46.30 -10.36 9.22
C SER A 175 -46.66 -11.75 8.67
N ASP A 176 -46.88 -12.70 9.58
CA ASP A 176 -47.21 -14.08 9.22
C ASP A 176 -48.61 -14.16 8.58
N ALA A 177 -48.68 -14.63 7.33
CA ALA A 177 -49.94 -14.93 6.68
C ALA A 177 -50.42 -16.36 6.96
N VAL A 178 -51.74 -16.55 7.12
CA VAL A 178 -52.35 -17.83 7.49
C VAL A 178 -52.96 -18.52 6.27
N GLY A 179 -52.43 -19.68 5.85
CA GLY A 179 -53.05 -20.50 4.80
C GLY A 179 -52.09 -21.33 3.94
N ALA A 180 -52.65 -22.24 3.13
CA ALA A 180 -51.86 -23.19 2.32
C ALA A 180 -51.10 -22.55 1.14
N THR A 181 -51.36 -21.28 0.82
CA THR A 181 -50.66 -20.54 -0.25
C THR A 181 -50.11 -19.18 0.21
N ALA A 182 -49.89 -19.00 1.53
CA ALA A 182 -49.29 -17.79 2.11
C ALA A 182 -47.95 -17.40 1.47
N SER A 183 -47.19 -18.35 0.91
CA SER A 183 -45.94 -18.10 0.16
C SER A 183 -46.14 -17.32 -1.13
N ARG A 184 -47.38 -17.06 -1.54
CA ARG A 184 -47.72 -16.26 -2.72
C ARG A 184 -48.21 -14.86 -2.38
N ASN A 185 -48.27 -14.50 -1.10
CA ASN A 185 -48.57 -13.14 -0.64
C ASN A 185 -47.37 -12.23 -0.88
N GLN A 186 -47.67 -10.93 -0.97
CA GLN A 186 -46.76 -9.98 -1.59
C GLN A 186 -46.81 -8.61 -0.94
N ILE A 187 -45.63 -8.01 -0.83
CA ILE A 187 -45.49 -6.58 -0.54
C ILE A 187 -44.93 -5.93 -1.79
N TYR A 188 -45.50 -4.77 -2.10
CA TYR A 188 -45.03 -3.89 -3.15
C TYR A 188 -44.52 -2.59 -2.54
N PHE A 189 -43.29 -2.21 -2.86
CA PHE A 189 -42.75 -0.89 -2.55
C PHE A 189 -43.01 0.02 -3.74
N ASN A 190 -43.55 1.21 -3.48
CA ASN A 190 -43.98 2.11 -4.54
C ASN A 190 -42.77 2.78 -5.22
N ALA A 191 -42.71 2.72 -6.55
CA ALA A 191 -41.66 3.31 -7.38
C ALA A 191 -41.53 4.85 -7.26
N THR A 192 -42.56 5.53 -6.73
CA THR A 192 -42.55 7.00 -6.60
C THR A 192 -42.02 7.49 -5.25
N THR A 193 -41.71 6.60 -4.32
CA THR A 193 -41.19 6.92 -2.98
C THR A 193 -39.99 6.04 -2.70
N ASP A 194 -38.83 6.66 -2.60
CA ASP A 194 -37.60 6.00 -2.19
C ASP A 194 -37.71 5.49 -0.74
N LEU A 195 -36.90 4.50 -0.37
CA LEU A 195 -36.70 4.19 1.05
C LEU A 195 -35.68 5.20 1.57
N THR A 196 -36.10 6.02 2.53
CA THR A 196 -35.27 7.09 3.09
C THR A 196 -35.07 6.86 4.57
N LEU A 197 -33.81 6.73 4.99
CA LEU A 197 -33.41 6.69 6.39
C LEU A 197 -32.96 8.08 6.82
N SER A 198 -33.53 8.59 7.91
CA SER A 198 -33.18 9.89 8.47
C SER A 198 -32.78 9.78 9.93
N GLY A 199 -31.93 10.71 10.37
CA GLY A 199 -31.47 10.77 11.74
C GLY A 199 -30.49 11.92 12.00
N GLN A 200 -29.78 11.82 13.11
CA GLN A 200 -28.70 12.73 13.48
C GLN A 200 -27.37 11.98 13.47
N VAL A 201 -26.32 12.66 13.01
CA VAL A 201 -24.94 12.17 13.09
C VAL A 201 -24.17 13.17 13.95
N ASN A 202 -23.87 12.79 15.18
CA ASN A 202 -23.16 13.63 16.14
C ASN A 202 -21.75 13.10 16.34
N VAL A 203 -20.79 13.98 16.63
CA VAL A 203 -19.49 13.52 17.14
C VAL A 203 -19.69 13.13 18.60
N ALA A 204 -19.40 11.88 18.97
CA ALA A 204 -19.35 11.48 20.37
C ALA A 204 -18.20 12.24 21.02
N SER A 205 -18.47 13.18 21.93
CA SER A 205 -17.43 13.88 22.68
C SER A 205 -17.43 13.43 24.14
N PRO A 206 -16.27 13.24 24.76
CA PRO A 206 -16.18 12.89 26.17
C PRO A 206 -16.62 14.03 27.10
N ALA A 207 -16.90 13.70 28.36
CA ALA A 207 -17.47 14.61 29.36
C ALA A 207 -16.52 15.77 29.76
N LEU A 208 -15.20 15.58 29.67
CA LEU A 208 -14.22 16.61 30.05
C LEU A 208 -13.69 17.39 28.84
N THR A 209 -13.65 18.72 28.98
CA THR A 209 -13.00 19.64 28.03
C THR A 209 -11.79 20.30 28.68
N TRP A 210 -10.66 20.36 27.98
CA TRP A 210 -9.47 21.08 28.44
C TRP A 210 -9.72 22.58 28.49
N THR A 211 -9.44 23.19 29.66
CA THR A 211 -9.56 24.63 29.91
C THR A 211 -8.29 25.22 30.54
N GLY A 212 -7.19 24.46 30.58
CA GLY A 212 -5.91 24.90 31.11
C GLY A 212 -5.36 26.10 30.33
N SER A 213 -4.53 26.91 30.99
CA SER A 213 -3.78 27.97 30.30
C SER A 213 -2.68 27.39 29.40
N GLU A 214 -2.08 28.24 28.56
CA GLU A 214 -0.86 27.89 27.81
C GLU A 214 0.21 27.28 28.72
N SER A 215 0.75 26.14 28.32
CA SER A 215 1.73 25.34 29.08
C SER A 215 1.24 24.88 30.47
N ALA A 216 -0.08 24.77 30.68
CA ALA A 216 -0.61 24.19 31.92
C ALA A 216 -0.30 22.68 31.98
N ASN A 217 -0.12 22.18 33.21
CA ASN A 217 0.27 20.81 33.45
C ASN A 217 -0.98 19.91 33.44
N TRP A 218 -1.04 18.91 32.56
CA TRP A 218 -2.05 17.86 32.63
C TRP A 218 -1.71 16.92 33.79
N ASN A 219 -2.44 17.08 34.89
CA ASN A 219 -2.32 16.27 36.10
C ASN A 219 -3.69 16.04 36.75
N THR A 220 -3.72 15.23 37.81
CA THR A 220 -4.94 14.85 38.54
C THR A 220 -5.29 15.76 39.72
N ILE A 221 -4.53 16.84 39.94
CA ILE A 221 -4.65 17.70 41.14
C ILE A 221 -5.05 19.15 40.84
N GLU A 222 -4.89 19.60 39.59
CA GLU A 222 -5.24 20.94 39.11
C GLU A 222 -6.56 20.91 38.33
N LEU A 223 -7.34 21.99 38.46
CA LEU A 223 -8.62 22.16 37.77
C LEU A 223 -8.38 22.72 36.36
N ASN A 224 -7.74 21.92 35.51
CA ASN A 224 -7.44 22.27 34.12
C ASN A 224 -8.52 21.76 33.14
N PHE A 225 -9.62 21.21 33.64
CA PHE A 225 -10.72 20.65 32.85
C PHE A 225 -12.07 21.25 33.25
N SER A 226 -13.05 21.15 32.36
CA SER A 226 -14.44 21.41 32.66
C SER A 226 -15.36 20.26 32.24
N GLU A 227 -16.29 19.90 33.10
CA GLU A 227 -17.40 18.98 32.83
C GLU A 227 -18.71 19.80 32.84
N ASP A 228 -19.50 19.75 31.77
CA ASP A 228 -20.73 20.56 31.63
C ASP A 228 -20.52 22.06 31.92
N GLY A 229 -19.33 22.59 31.59
CA GLY A 229 -18.94 23.98 31.82
C GLY A 229 -18.56 24.34 33.27
N LEU A 230 -18.47 23.35 34.16
CA LEU A 230 -17.98 23.52 35.54
C LEU A 230 -16.54 23.03 35.67
N PRO A 231 -15.65 23.73 36.40
CA PRO A 231 -14.29 23.24 36.64
C PRO A 231 -14.28 21.88 37.34
N SER A 232 -13.59 20.92 36.75
CA SER A 232 -13.48 19.52 37.20
C SER A 232 -12.02 19.08 37.27
N LEU A 233 -11.75 18.09 38.13
CA LEU A 233 -10.48 17.38 38.15
C LEU A 233 -10.49 16.32 37.05
N PHE A 234 -9.31 15.96 36.56
CA PHE A 234 -9.12 14.79 35.72
C PHE A 234 -8.84 13.56 36.59
N GLU A 235 -9.55 12.48 36.33
CA GLU A 235 -9.30 11.15 36.87
C GLU A 235 -8.71 10.23 35.79
N THR A 236 -7.95 9.23 36.22
CA THR A 236 -7.36 8.25 35.29
C THR A 236 -8.44 7.52 34.51
N GLY A 237 -8.31 7.52 33.17
CA GLY A 237 -9.28 6.92 32.27
C GLY A 237 -10.39 7.86 31.79
N ASP A 238 -10.41 9.12 32.25
CA ASP A 238 -11.36 10.10 31.71
C ASP A 238 -11.02 10.42 30.25
N GLY A 239 -12.04 10.43 29.39
CA GLY A 239 -11.92 10.96 28.03
C GLY A 239 -11.83 12.48 28.04
N VAL A 240 -11.09 13.05 27.09
CA VAL A 240 -10.77 14.49 27.06
C VAL A 240 -10.98 15.08 25.68
N THR A 241 -11.64 16.24 25.63
CA THR A 241 -11.71 17.09 24.43
C THR A 241 -10.79 18.30 24.56
N ILE A 242 -9.91 18.52 23.58
CA ILE A 242 -9.10 19.73 23.40
C ILE A 242 -9.72 20.55 22.26
N GLY A 243 -10.59 21.50 22.62
CA GLY A 243 -11.33 22.32 21.65
C GLY A 243 -10.72 23.69 21.33
N THR A 244 -9.76 24.17 22.13
CA THR A 244 -9.15 25.51 21.96
C THR A 244 -7.63 25.45 22.04
N ALA A 245 -6.94 26.38 21.37
CA ALA A 245 -5.48 26.39 21.27
C ALA A 245 -4.77 26.78 22.57
N THR A 246 -4.03 25.83 23.14
CA THR A 246 -3.04 26.01 24.22
C THR A 246 -2.05 24.86 24.19
N ASP A 247 -0.76 25.13 24.44
CA ASP A 247 0.22 24.08 24.67
C ASP A 247 -0.07 23.36 25.99
N ILE A 248 0.15 22.04 26.01
CA ILE A 248 -0.13 21.16 27.14
C ILE A 248 1.16 20.47 27.56
N VAL A 249 1.45 20.51 28.86
CA VAL A 249 2.57 19.76 29.45
C VAL A 249 1.99 18.56 30.20
N VAL A 250 2.18 17.35 29.70
CA VAL A 250 1.86 16.11 30.42
C VAL A 250 2.76 16.02 31.66
N ASP A 251 2.17 15.68 32.81
CA ASP A 251 2.93 15.56 34.05
C ASP A 251 4.12 14.61 33.90
N ALA A 252 5.24 14.93 34.56
CA ALA A 252 6.46 14.14 34.46
C ALA A 252 6.29 12.69 34.94
N GLY A 253 5.26 12.39 35.75
CA GLY A 253 4.89 11.03 36.15
C GLY A 253 4.09 10.26 35.09
N GLY A 254 3.72 10.89 33.98
CA GLY A 254 2.84 10.35 32.94
C GLY A 254 1.36 10.44 33.29
N ILE A 255 0.50 10.30 32.28
CA ILE A 255 -0.96 10.33 32.37
C ILE A 255 -1.56 9.15 31.63
N THR A 256 -2.62 8.56 32.19
CA THR A 256 -3.47 7.60 31.50
C THR A 256 -4.87 8.20 31.36
N ALA A 257 -5.25 8.51 30.14
CA ALA A 257 -6.55 9.06 29.76
C ALA A 257 -7.41 7.98 29.09
N GLY A 258 -8.71 8.24 29.01
CA GLY A 258 -9.59 7.56 28.07
C GLY A 258 -9.32 8.06 26.65
N GLU A 259 -10.35 8.17 25.81
CA GLU A 259 -10.20 8.68 24.44
C GLU A 259 -9.89 10.19 24.39
N LEU A 260 -8.94 10.57 23.54
CA LEU A 260 -8.51 11.96 23.34
C LEU A 260 -9.07 12.55 22.04
N TYR A 261 -9.92 13.57 22.14
CA TYR A 261 -10.50 14.29 21.02
C TYR A 261 -9.86 15.66 20.83
N ILE A 262 -9.23 15.89 19.69
CA ILE A 262 -8.66 17.17 19.28
C ILE A 262 -9.56 17.79 18.21
N THR A 263 -10.40 18.73 18.64
CA THR A 263 -11.40 19.43 17.79
C THR A 263 -11.04 20.90 17.54
N ASN A 264 -9.84 21.30 17.96
CA ASN A 264 -9.33 22.65 17.82
C ASN A 264 -9.25 23.09 16.36
N ASN A 265 -9.92 24.20 16.03
CA ASN A 265 -9.97 24.78 14.69
C ASN A 265 -9.12 26.06 14.53
N SER A 266 -8.07 26.18 15.36
CA SER A 266 -7.09 27.26 15.26
C SER A 266 -6.11 27.03 14.13
N THR A 267 -5.65 28.08 13.46
CA THR A 267 -4.56 27.99 12.48
C THR A 267 -3.17 27.87 13.12
N ALA A 268 -3.07 27.98 14.44
CA ALA A 268 -1.81 27.85 15.17
C ALA A 268 -1.51 26.38 15.47
N THR A 269 -0.22 26.01 15.44
CA THR A 269 0.25 24.78 16.06
C THR A 269 0.13 24.90 17.57
N PHE A 270 -0.28 23.81 18.22
CA PHE A 270 -0.14 23.69 19.67
C PHE A 270 0.47 22.34 20.03
N GLU A 271 1.23 22.34 21.13
CA GLU A 271 2.16 21.27 21.45
C GLU A 271 1.68 20.43 22.63
N LEU A 272 1.83 19.11 22.52
CA LEU A 272 1.81 18.16 23.63
C LEU A 272 3.24 17.75 23.94
N GLN A 273 3.72 18.12 25.13
CA GLN A 273 5.07 17.84 25.59
C GLN A 273 5.07 17.33 27.04
N GLY A 274 6.23 16.95 27.58
CA GLY A 274 6.34 16.51 28.98
C GLY A 274 6.50 15.00 29.12
N GLY A 275 5.80 14.40 30.10
CA GLY A 275 5.81 12.96 30.34
C GLY A 275 5.01 12.14 29.32
N ASP A 276 4.91 10.83 29.58
CA ASP A 276 4.19 9.90 28.70
C ASP A 276 2.66 10.06 28.83
N LEU A 277 1.95 10.07 27.71
CA LEU A 277 0.49 9.97 27.64
C LEU A 277 0.09 8.60 27.12
N VAL A 278 -0.60 7.82 27.96
CA VAL A 278 -1.32 6.61 27.54
C VAL A 278 -2.80 6.97 27.37
N THR A 279 -3.43 6.57 26.29
CA THR A 279 -4.82 6.91 25.96
C THR A 279 -5.54 5.74 25.31
N ASP A 280 -6.87 5.68 25.37
CA ASP A 280 -7.64 4.61 24.70
C ASP A 280 -7.78 4.84 23.18
N GLY A 281 -7.37 6.01 22.69
CA GLY A 281 -7.44 6.39 21.28
C GLY A 281 -7.21 7.88 21.08
N VAL A 282 -6.83 8.27 19.87
CA VAL A 282 -6.65 9.68 19.50
C VAL A 282 -7.53 10.00 18.31
N VAL A 283 -8.33 11.05 18.43
CA VAL A 283 -9.19 11.57 17.36
C VAL A 283 -8.76 12.99 17.04
N LYS A 284 -8.20 13.21 15.85
CA LYS A 284 -7.78 14.52 15.37
C LYS A 284 -8.74 15.02 14.28
N ALA A 285 -9.69 15.86 14.65
CA ALA A 285 -10.80 16.27 13.78
C ALA A 285 -10.95 17.80 13.57
N GLY A 286 -10.18 18.62 14.29
CA GLY A 286 -10.13 20.06 14.02
C GLY A 286 -9.05 20.42 12.99
N ASN A 287 -9.18 21.54 12.27
CA ASN A 287 -8.24 21.94 11.21
C ASN A 287 -6.83 22.37 11.70
N SER A 288 -6.57 22.37 13.01
CA SER A 288 -5.29 22.82 13.57
C SER A 288 -4.13 21.86 13.29
N ASN A 289 -2.91 22.31 13.55
CA ASN A 289 -1.75 21.43 13.69
C ASN A 289 -1.60 21.03 15.17
N PHE A 290 -1.71 19.74 15.48
CA PHE A 290 -1.46 19.20 16.82
C PHE A 290 -0.12 18.49 16.82
N GLU A 291 0.82 19.01 17.60
CA GLU A 291 2.21 18.56 17.59
C GLU A 291 2.57 17.75 18.84
N ILE A 292 3.01 16.51 18.64
CA ILE A 292 3.50 15.60 19.67
C ILE A 292 5.02 15.75 19.78
N LYS A 293 5.48 16.31 20.89
CA LYS A 293 6.91 16.37 21.28
C LYS A 293 7.28 15.42 22.42
N GLY A 294 6.27 14.85 23.08
CA GLY A 294 6.40 13.80 24.10
C GLY A 294 6.19 12.40 23.52
N ASN A 295 5.65 11.49 24.34
CA ASN A 295 5.27 10.15 23.93
C ASN A 295 3.75 9.96 24.10
N VAL A 296 3.10 9.45 23.06
CA VAL A 296 1.68 9.10 23.06
C VAL A 296 1.55 7.63 22.68
N ASP A 297 0.93 6.84 23.54
CA ASP A 297 0.66 5.42 23.34
C ASP A 297 -0.85 5.15 23.45
N THR A 298 -1.48 4.73 22.36
CA THR A 298 -2.91 4.39 22.38
C THR A 298 -3.19 2.98 22.89
N GLY A 299 -2.16 2.19 23.21
CA GLY A 299 -2.31 0.77 23.57
C GLY A 299 -3.00 0.00 22.44
N SER A 300 -4.16 -0.61 22.74
CA SER A 300 -5.01 -1.28 21.74
C SER A 300 -5.91 -0.33 20.95
N GLY A 301 -5.87 0.96 21.27
CA GLY A 301 -6.65 2.02 20.65
C GLY A 301 -6.15 2.42 19.27
N VAL A 302 -6.99 3.17 18.57
CA VAL A 302 -6.74 3.65 17.21
C VAL A 302 -6.47 5.16 17.23
N THR A 303 -5.67 5.63 16.27
CA THR A 303 -5.50 7.05 15.99
C THR A 303 -6.24 7.40 14.69
N LEU A 304 -7.30 8.19 14.79
CA LEU A 304 -8.03 8.77 13.66
C LEU A 304 -7.55 10.19 13.38
N ILE A 305 -7.27 10.50 12.12
CA ILE A 305 -6.90 11.83 11.63
C ILE A 305 -7.91 12.21 10.55
N ALA A 306 -8.90 12.99 10.97
CA ALA A 306 -10.05 13.39 10.16
C ALA A 306 -9.92 14.79 9.54
N ASP A 307 -9.10 15.68 10.10
CA ASP A 307 -8.81 17.01 9.55
C ASP A 307 -7.52 17.58 10.16
N GLY A 308 -6.94 18.60 9.50
CA GLY A 308 -5.72 19.27 9.88
C GLY A 308 -4.52 18.34 9.92
N THR A 309 -3.53 18.67 10.75
CA THR A 309 -2.28 17.90 10.85
C THR A 309 -2.12 17.32 12.26
N LEU A 310 -1.83 16.03 12.34
CA LEU A 310 -1.19 15.40 13.50
C LEU A 310 0.31 15.34 13.20
N GLN A 311 1.11 16.13 13.90
CA GLN A 311 2.55 16.21 13.71
C GLN A 311 3.28 15.49 14.85
N VAL A 312 4.30 14.70 14.54
CA VAL A 312 5.22 14.10 15.52
C VAL A 312 6.61 14.67 15.28
N ASP A 313 7.09 15.54 16.18
CA ASP A 313 8.37 16.25 16.07
C ASP A 313 9.22 16.04 17.33
N GLY A 314 10.27 15.23 17.23
CA GLY A 314 11.08 14.79 18.38
C GLY A 314 10.39 13.84 19.37
N GLY A 315 9.07 13.62 19.20
CA GLY A 315 8.24 12.74 20.02
C GLY A 315 8.00 11.35 19.45
N THR A 316 7.08 10.61 20.05
CA THR A 316 6.66 9.26 19.61
C THR A 316 5.15 9.12 19.63
N LEU A 317 4.61 8.41 18.63
CA LEU A 317 3.22 7.94 18.59
C LEU A 317 3.22 6.43 18.38
N THR A 318 2.70 5.68 19.36
CA THR A 318 2.44 4.24 19.24
C THR A 318 0.95 4.02 19.14
N THR A 319 0.51 3.28 18.12
CA THR A 319 -0.92 3.01 17.94
C THR A 319 -1.21 1.64 17.34
N SER A 320 -2.36 1.07 17.67
CA SER A 320 -2.86 -0.20 17.11
C SER A 320 -3.66 -0.02 15.82
N GLY A 321 -3.82 1.21 15.35
CA GLY A 321 -4.38 1.47 14.03
C GLY A 321 -4.25 2.95 13.67
N LEU A 322 -3.99 3.23 12.40
CA LEU A 322 -3.96 4.59 11.86
C LEU A 322 -5.09 4.74 10.87
N VAL A 323 -5.96 5.73 11.09
CA VAL A 323 -7.12 5.94 10.24
C VAL A 323 -7.12 7.34 9.70
N PHE A 324 -7.32 7.49 8.40
CA PHE A 324 -7.41 8.77 7.73
C PHE A 324 -8.81 9.00 7.16
N SER A 325 -9.33 10.20 7.33
CA SER A 325 -10.53 10.73 6.66
C SER A 325 -10.40 12.25 6.51
N GLY A 326 -11.32 12.88 5.78
CA GLY A 326 -11.50 14.32 5.63
C GLY A 326 -10.24 15.10 5.27
N GLY A 327 -9.32 14.47 4.52
CA GLY A 327 -8.06 15.09 4.10
C GLY A 327 -7.01 15.27 5.20
N GLY A 328 -7.20 14.66 6.37
CA GLY A 328 -6.25 14.73 7.49
C GLY A 328 -4.82 14.29 7.13
N GLU A 329 -3.83 14.96 7.73
CA GLU A 329 -2.39 14.68 7.49
C GLU A 329 -1.72 14.12 8.76
N LEU A 330 -1.00 13.01 8.62
CA LEU A 330 0.03 12.60 9.55
C LEU A 330 1.37 13.14 9.06
N ARG A 331 2.04 13.95 9.88
CA ARG A 331 3.36 14.51 9.58
C ARG A 331 4.40 14.02 10.58
N ILE A 332 5.50 13.49 10.08
CA ILE A 332 6.61 13.03 10.89
C ILE A 332 7.82 13.92 10.57
N GLU A 333 8.34 14.57 11.61
CA GLU A 333 9.44 15.53 11.58
C GLU A 333 10.70 14.97 12.26
N ALA A 334 11.82 15.69 12.16
CA ALA A 334 13.13 15.18 12.57
C ALA A 334 13.16 14.72 14.04
N GLY A 335 13.51 13.45 14.25
CA GLY A 335 13.53 12.83 15.58
C GLY A 335 12.16 12.36 16.08
N GLY A 336 11.09 12.58 15.32
CA GLY A 336 9.78 11.97 15.55
C GLY A 336 9.75 10.51 15.09
N SER A 337 8.92 9.69 15.72
CA SER A 337 8.69 8.30 15.30
C SER A 337 7.23 7.88 15.49
N VAL A 338 6.71 7.11 14.53
CA VAL A 338 5.38 6.51 14.57
C VAL A 338 5.54 5.00 14.48
N THR A 339 4.91 4.27 15.40
CA THR A 339 4.83 2.82 15.37
C THR A 339 3.37 2.40 15.18
N ASN A 340 3.06 1.86 14.00
CA ASN A 340 1.81 1.16 13.74
C ASN A 340 2.10 -0.19 13.06
N SER A 341 2.10 -1.26 13.84
CA SER A 341 2.32 -2.62 13.32
C SER A 341 1.02 -3.35 12.94
N ALA A 342 -0.12 -2.68 13.03
CA ALA A 342 -1.44 -3.22 12.74
C ALA A 342 -2.02 -2.57 11.47
N ASP A 343 -3.32 -2.73 11.25
CA ASP A 343 -3.98 -2.20 10.06
C ASP A 343 -4.04 -0.67 10.12
N SER A 344 -3.52 -0.03 9.08
CA SER A 344 -3.81 1.35 8.70
C SER A 344 -5.01 1.34 7.76
N TYR A 345 -6.03 2.12 8.08
CA TYR A 345 -7.25 2.20 7.31
C TYR A 345 -7.39 3.56 6.63
N VAL A 346 -7.69 3.55 5.34
CA VAL A 346 -7.98 4.75 4.56
C VAL A 346 -9.49 4.82 4.33
N LEU A 347 -10.18 5.74 5.01
CA LEU A 347 -11.61 5.96 4.81
C LEU A 347 -11.82 6.75 3.51
N ALA A 348 -12.18 6.01 2.46
CA ALA A 348 -13.08 6.27 1.33
C ALA A 348 -13.64 7.68 0.97
N ASP A 349 -13.07 8.81 1.38
CA ASP A 349 -13.33 10.10 0.72
C ASP A 349 -12.28 10.40 -0.34
N MET A 350 -12.64 11.29 -1.28
CA MET A 350 -11.76 11.67 -2.40
C MET A 350 -10.48 12.40 -1.94
N GLU A 351 -10.39 12.80 -0.68
CA GLU A 351 -9.24 13.52 -0.14
C GLU A 351 -8.15 12.55 0.34
N GLY A 352 -8.52 11.32 0.70
CA GLY A 352 -7.60 10.20 0.92
C GLY A 352 -6.74 10.33 2.17
N ALA A 353 -5.73 9.45 2.29
CA ALA A 353 -4.75 9.51 3.36
C ALA A 353 -3.57 10.41 2.99
N ASN A 354 -3.20 11.39 3.82
CA ASN A 354 -1.99 12.17 3.62
C ASN A 354 -0.95 11.80 4.69
N LEU A 355 0.15 11.17 4.27
CA LEU A 355 1.28 10.84 5.14
C LEU A 355 2.55 11.53 4.64
N ARG A 356 3.10 12.38 5.50
CA ARG A 356 4.32 13.13 5.22
C ARG A 356 5.46 12.68 6.12
N THR A 357 6.55 12.21 5.51
CA THR A 357 7.83 11.94 6.19
C THR A 357 8.85 12.93 5.65
N ASN A 358 9.40 13.82 6.49
CA ASN A 358 10.45 14.75 6.06
C ASN A 358 11.86 14.13 6.15
N SER A 359 12.88 14.84 5.68
CA SER A 359 14.25 14.33 5.49
C SER A 359 14.83 13.55 6.68
N ASN A 360 15.51 12.42 6.38
CA ASN A 360 16.18 11.53 7.33
C ASN A 360 15.25 10.80 8.32
N ILE A 361 13.99 10.59 7.93
CA ILE A 361 13.01 9.85 8.71
C ILE A 361 12.62 8.63 7.92
N THR A 362 12.71 7.46 8.55
CA THR A 362 12.08 6.23 8.06
C THR A 362 10.91 5.92 8.99
N ALA A 363 9.70 5.91 8.44
CA ALA A 363 8.49 5.51 9.13
C ALA A 363 8.00 4.17 8.60
N SER A 364 7.40 3.34 9.47
CA SER A 364 6.82 2.07 9.05
C SER A 364 5.35 1.99 9.45
N VAL A 365 4.53 1.52 8.52
CA VAL A 365 3.13 1.18 8.74
C VAL A 365 2.91 -0.30 8.38
N GLY A 366 1.94 -0.93 9.04
CA GLY A 366 1.52 -2.29 8.75
C GLY A 366 0.78 -2.40 7.41
N ARG A 367 -0.39 -3.03 7.44
CA ARG A 367 -1.27 -3.16 6.27
C ARG A 367 -1.96 -1.82 5.99
N VAL A 368 -2.17 -1.44 4.74
CA VAL A 368 -2.95 -0.27 4.31
C VAL A 368 -4.15 -0.76 3.51
N VAL A 369 -5.35 -0.55 4.05
CA VAL A 369 -6.61 -1.00 3.43
C VAL A 369 -7.57 0.16 3.23
N SER A 370 -8.31 0.19 2.12
CA SER A 370 -9.46 1.08 1.95
C SER A 370 -10.77 0.34 1.68
N ASP A 371 -11.91 0.92 2.04
CA ASP A 371 -13.23 0.38 1.68
C ASP A 371 -13.53 0.47 0.18
N LEU A 372 -12.91 1.42 -0.52
CA LEU A 372 -13.19 1.68 -1.92
C LEU A 372 -11.95 1.44 -2.77
N ARG A 373 -12.17 0.87 -3.96
CA ARG A 373 -11.18 0.84 -5.03
C ARG A 373 -10.88 2.27 -5.48
N GLY A 374 -9.62 2.54 -5.79
CA GLY A 374 -9.13 3.83 -6.28
C GLY A 374 -9.04 4.91 -5.21
N SER A 375 -9.23 4.58 -3.92
CA SER A 375 -8.99 5.53 -2.85
C SER A 375 -7.55 6.04 -2.87
N ARG A 376 -7.39 7.35 -2.68
CA ARG A 376 -6.09 8.02 -2.73
C ARG A 376 -5.30 7.78 -1.45
N PHE A 377 -4.06 7.38 -1.59
CA PHE A 377 -3.04 7.40 -0.55
C PHE A 377 -1.90 8.29 -1.01
N ALA A 378 -1.58 9.31 -0.24
CA ALA A 378 -0.57 10.28 -0.59
C ALA A 378 0.64 10.19 0.32
N LYS A 379 1.79 9.90 -0.29
CA LYS A 379 3.10 9.97 0.35
C LYS A 379 3.75 11.30 0.00
N GLN A 380 4.14 12.07 1.02
CA GLN A 380 4.79 13.36 0.87
C GLN A 380 6.10 13.44 1.66
N GLY A 381 6.91 14.45 1.34
CA GLY A 381 8.16 14.76 2.05
C GLY A 381 9.30 13.82 1.69
N SER A 382 10.53 14.29 1.88
CA SER A 382 11.80 13.68 1.44
C SER A 382 12.27 12.46 2.26
N GLY A 383 11.51 12.02 3.26
CA GLY A 383 11.82 10.82 4.06
C GLY A 383 11.30 9.53 3.42
N GLU A 384 11.60 8.40 4.05
CA GLU A 384 11.15 7.07 3.65
C GLU A 384 9.88 6.65 4.40
N LEU A 385 8.93 6.07 3.66
CA LEU A 385 7.80 5.32 4.22
C LEU A 385 7.89 3.85 3.82
N ILE A 386 7.90 2.97 4.81
CA ILE A 386 7.89 1.51 4.63
C ILE A 386 6.49 0.97 4.92
N VAL A 387 5.90 0.28 3.96
CA VAL A 387 4.65 -0.48 4.11
C VAL A 387 5.01 -1.95 4.24
N THR A 388 4.64 -2.56 5.36
CA THR A 388 5.05 -3.94 5.74
C THR A 388 3.93 -4.98 5.60
N GLY A 389 2.72 -4.56 5.25
CA GLY A 389 1.58 -5.43 4.94
C GLY A 389 0.95 -5.10 3.59
N ASP A 390 -0.21 -5.68 3.30
CA ASP A 390 -0.94 -5.44 2.05
C ASP A 390 -1.25 -3.95 1.83
N PHE A 391 -1.30 -3.51 0.57
CA PHE A 391 -1.69 -2.17 0.16
C PHE A 391 -2.78 -2.29 -0.92
N THR A 392 -4.04 -2.35 -0.49
CA THR A 392 -5.19 -2.73 -1.35
C THR A 392 -6.50 -2.12 -0.85
N SER A 393 -7.59 -2.21 -1.62
CA SER A 393 -8.94 -2.10 -1.05
C SER A 393 -9.35 -3.37 -0.32
N SER A 394 -10.43 -3.33 0.45
CA SER A 394 -10.93 -4.43 1.28
C SER A 394 -11.30 -5.69 0.48
N ASP A 395 -11.55 -5.54 -0.82
CA ASP A 395 -11.77 -6.62 -1.79
C ASP A 395 -10.52 -6.99 -2.61
N GLY A 396 -9.34 -6.47 -2.24
CA GLY A 396 -8.06 -6.70 -2.90
C GLY A 396 -7.84 -5.88 -4.18
N GLY A 397 -8.71 -4.90 -4.47
CA GLY A 397 -8.56 -3.99 -5.61
C GLY A 397 -7.53 -2.89 -5.38
N PRO A 398 -7.29 -2.05 -6.41
CA PRO A 398 -6.19 -1.09 -6.37
C PRO A 398 -6.50 0.16 -5.56
N LEU A 399 -5.46 0.77 -5.00
CA LEU A 399 -5.46 2.11 -4.45
C LEU A 399 -4.72 3.07 -5.39
N HIS A 400 -5.11 4.35 -5.39
CA HIS A 400 -4.37 5.38 -6.11
C HIS A 400 -3.22 5.89 -5.23
N LEU A 401 -1.99 5.82 -5.75
CA LEU A 401 -0.80 6.30 -5.07
C LEU A 401 -0.39 7.70 -5.58
N ASP A 402 -0.60 8.72 -4.74
CA ASP A 402 -0.13 10.08 -5.01
C ASP A 402 1.20 10.34 -4.30
N TYR A 403 2.29 10.18 -5.04
CA TYR A 403 3.63 10.14 -4.44
C TYR A 403 4.45 11.40 -4.78
N ASN A 404 4.58 12.29 -3.80
CA ASN A 404 5.11 13.65 -3.96
C ASN A 404 6.48 13.86 -3.29
N GLY A 405 7.31 12.81 -3.18
CA GLY A 405 8.71 12.91 -2.75
C GLY A 405 9.16 11.90 -1.71
N GLY A 406 10.48 11.83 -1.52
CA GLY A 406 11.15 10.89 -0.61
C GLY A 406 11.28 9.50 -1.20
N VAL A 407 11.27 8.47 -0.35
CA VAL A 407 11.26 7.04 -0.74
C VAL A 407 9.98 6.38 -0.25
N MET A 408 9.43 5.46 -1.02
CA MET A 408 8.38 4.54 -0.58
C MET A 408 8.83 3.11 -0.82
N THR A 409 8.74 2.28 0.23
CA THR A 409 9.20 0.90 0.21
C THR A 409 8.04 -0.02 0.58
N PHE A 410 7.73 -0.98 -0.28
CA PHE A 410 6.86 -2.11 0.04
C PHE A 410 7.74 -3.31 0.42
N ASP A 411 7.75 -3.67 1.70
CA ASP A 411 8.65 -4.67 2.26
C ASP A 411 7.89 -5.92 2.74
N GLY A 412 8.17 -7.05 2.09
CA GLY A 412 7.59 -8.36 2.37
C GLY A 412 6.74 -8.90 1.22
N ALA A 413 6.24 -10.12 1.38
CA ALA A 413 5.36 -10.81 0.43
C ALA A 413 3.92 -10.28 0.43
N ASN A 414 3.79 -8.96 0.44
CA ASN A 414 2.54 -8.23 0.57
C ASN A 414 1.81 -8.17 -0.78
N ALA A 415 0.49 -8.20 -0.75
CA ALA A 415 -0.31 -7.84 -1.92
C ALA A 415 -0.33 -6.32 -2.06
N VAL A 416 0.14 -5.80 -3.18
CA VAL A 416 0.16 -4.36 -3.49
C VAL A 416 -0.62 -4.15 -4.78
N ALA A 417 -1.73 -3.43 -4.73
CA ALA A 417 -2.53 -3.15 -5.93
C ALA A 417 -2.57 -1.63 -6.17
N LEU A 418 -2.04 -1.20 -7.31
CA LEU A 418 -1.86 0.21 -7.67
C LEU A 418 -2.65 0.54 -8.93
N THR A 419 -3.24 1.74 -8.95
CA THR A 419 -3.88 2.37 -10.11
C THR A 419 -3.51 3.84 -10.15
N ASP A 420 -3.70 4.49 -11.28
CA ASP A 420 -3.74 5.96 -11.33
C ASP A 420 -5.10 6.51 -10.89
N GLY A 421 -5.11 7.78 -10.47
CA GLY A 421 -6.31 8.61 -10.35
C GLY A 421 -6.47 9.54 -11.56
N GLU A 422 -7.01 10.74 -11.35
CA GLU A 422 -7.14 11.75 -12.43
C GLU A 422 -5.79 12.36 -12.86
N ASP A 423 -4.76 12.26 -12.01
CA ASP A 423 -3.38 12.68 -12.26
C ASP A 423 -2.44 11.47 -12.15
N TYR A 424 -1.33 11.48 -12.90
CA TYR A 424 -0.30 10.43 -12.91
C TYR A 424 0.22 10.15 -11.49
N SER A 425 0.43 8.87 -11.15
CA SER A 425 1.15 8.48 -9.94
C SER A 425 2.62 8.91 -10.08
N SER A 426 2.96 10.14 -9.66
CA SER A 426 4.33 10.64 -9.81
C SER A 426 5.28 9.89 -8.87
N CYS A 427 6.43 9.42 -9.36
CA CYS A 427 7.48 8.86 -8.52
C CYS A 427 8.65 9.83 -8.45
N GLN A 428 8.70 10.68 -7.42
CA GLN A 428 9.64 11.82 -7.42
C GLN A 428 11.06 11.49 -6.94
N GLU A 429 11.32 10.32 -6.32
CA GLU A 429 12.70 9.82 -6.04
C GLU A 429 12.80 8.28 -6.08
N GLY A 430 12.26 7.51 -5.13
CA GLY A 430 12.48 6.05 -5.08
C GLY A 430 11.25 5.21 -4.76
N LEU A 431 10.91 4.22 -5.58
CA LEU A 431 9.87 3.23 -5.28
C LEU A 431 10.46 1.83 -5.20
N ASN A 432 10.47 1.25 -4.01
CA ASN A 432 11.12 -0.04 -3.76
C ASN A 432 10.09 -1.13 -3.54
N PHE A 433 10.28 -2.27 -4.21
CA PHE A 433 9.52 -3.49 -3.99
C PHE A 433 10.46 -4.59 -3.51
N ILE A 434 10.29 -5.03 -2.26
CA ILE A 434 11.13 -6.04 -1.62
C ILE A 434 10.29 -7.29 -1.35
N GLY A 435 10.41 -8.30 -2.22
CA GLY A 435 9.64 -9.56 -2.15
C GLY A 435 8.13 -9.41 -2.40
N SER A 436 7.66 -8.26 -2.89
CA SER A 436 6.23 -7.91 -3.01
C SER A 436 5.51 -8.59 -4.18
N GLN A 437 4.19 -8.78 -4.04
CA GLN A 437 3.29 -9.22 -5.11
C GLN A 437 2.48 -8.00 -5.58
N VAL A 438 2.84 -7.43 -6.72
CA VAL A 438 2.36 -6.12 -7.16
C VAL A 438 1.42 -6.27 -8.37
N SER A 439 0.21 -5.74 -8.29
CA SER A 439 -0.75 -5.68 -9.41
C SER A 439 -0.91 -4.24 -9.87
N PHE A 440 -0.66 -3.98 -11.15
CA PHE A 440 -0.86 -2.67 -11.78
C PHE A 440 -2.15 -2.66 -12.60
N HIS A 441 -3.02 -1.68 -12.32
CA HIS A 441 -4.32 -1.52 -12.95
C HIS A 441 -4.31 -0.26 -13.83
N GLY A 442 -3.72 -0.36 -15.03
CA GLY A 442 -3.60 0.77 -15.96
C GLY A 442 -2.73 1.89 -15.40
N LEU A 443 -1.66 1.52 -14.69
CA LEU A 443 -0.80 2.43 -13.95
C LEU A 443 0.25 3.08 -14.86
N LYS A 444 0.35 4.41 -14.79
CA LYS A 444 1.42 5.20 -15.40
C LYS A 444 2.27 5.80 -14.29
N LEU A 445 3.34 5.08 -13.98
CA LEU A 445 4.26 5.42 -12.92
C LEU A 445 5.33 6.37 -13.44
N GLY A 446 5.47 7.54 -12.82
CA GLY A 446 6.53 8.49 -13.14
C GLY A 446 6.06 9.78 -13.83
N ARG A 447 6.98 10.44 -14.51
CA ARG A 447 6.81 11.80 -15.06
C ARG A 447 5.57 11.98 -15.97
N ASN A 448 4.86 13.10 -15.83
CA ASN A 448 3.90 13.54 -16.85
C ASN A 448 4.61 13.92 -18.16
N GLU A 449 4.13 13.40 -19.30
CA GLU A 449 4.71 13.68 -20.63
C GLU A 449 4.76 15.19 -20.99
N GLU A 450 4.01 16.05 -20.28
CA GLU A 450 3.84 17.48 -20.59
C GLU A 450 4.92 18.42 -19.99
N GLU A 451 5.68 18.03 -18.97
CA GLU A 451 6.68 18.90 -18.31
C GLU A 451 8.10 18.29 -18.23
N PRO A 452 8.83 18.22 -19.38
CA PRO A 452 10.16 17.62 -19.52
C PRO A 452 11.33 18.36 -18.82
N SER A 453 11.08 19.40 -18.01
CA SER A 453 12.13 20.32 -17.51
C SER A 453 12.49 20.27 -16.01
N ASP A 454 11.85 19.43 -15.22
CA ASP A 454 12.24 19.18 -13.81
C ASP A 454 13.29 18.06 -13.73
N ASP A 455 14.37 18.32 -12.99
CA ASP A 455 15.66 17.61 -12.95
C ASP A 455 15.64 16.51 -11.87
N ARG A 456 14.56 15.71 -11.82
CA ARG A 456 14.32 14.75 -10.74
C ARG A 456 14.30 13.33 -11.30
N ASP A 457 15.36 12.58 -11.03
CA ASP A 457 15.59 11.21 -11.47
C ASP A 457 14.90 10.23 -10.50
N GLY A 458 13.72 9.70 -10.87
CA GLY A 458 13.07 8.63 -10.14
C GLY A 458 13.74 7.28 -10.42
N LEU A 459 13.73 6.37 -9.44
CA LEU A 459 14.21 5.00 -9.58
C LEU A 459 13.20 4.02 -8.99
N VAL A 460 12.79 3.02 -9.77
CA VAL A 460 12.07 1.85 -9.26
C VAL A 460 13.08 0.77 -8.94
N VAL A 461 13.08 0.26 -7.72
CA VAL A 461 14.04 -0.76 -7.27
C VAL A 461 13.31 -2.06 -6.98
N ILE A 462 13.73 -3.14 -7.63
CA ILE A 462 13.22 -4.49 -7.45
C ILE A 462 14.24 -5.32 -6.67
N GLN A 463 13.84 -5.73 -5.47
CA GLN A 463 14.67 -6.44 -4.51
C GLN A 463 13.89 -7.60 -3.88
N GLY A 464 14.60 -8.45 -3.14
CA GLY A 464 14.00 -9.57 -2.42
C GLY A 464 13.55 -10.71 -3.36
N THR A 465 13.82 -11.95 -2.93
CA THR A 465 13.43 -13.12 -3.72
C THR A 465 11.92 -13.22 -3.85
N GLY A 466 11.42 -13.37 -5.08
CA GLY A 466 10.00 -13.62 -5.35
C GLY A 466 9.17 -12.37 -5.58
N THR A 467 9.79 -11.21 -5.80
CA THR A 467 9.07 -10.03 -6.30
C THR A 467 8.45 -10.33 -7.65
N ARG A 468 7.15 -10.11 -7.73
CA ARG A 468 6.35 -10.35 -8.94
C ARG A 468 5.48 -9.14 -9.20
N ILE A 469 5.54 -8.64 -10.43
CA ILE A 469 4.66 -7.59 -10.94
C ILE A 469 3.69 -8.24 -11.93
N GLU A 470 2.41 -7.88 -11.86
CA GLU A 470 1.41 -8.32 -12.82
C GLU A 470 0.58 -7.15 -13.35
N SER A 471 0.24 -7.19 -14.64
CA SER A 471 -0.79 -6.31 -15.19
C SER A 471 -2.16 -6.91 -14.88
N ALA A 472 -3.07 -6.10 -14.35
CA ALA A 472 -4.46 -6.47 -14.21
C ALA A 472 -5.12 -6.59 -15.59
N LEU A 473 -5.96 -7.62 -15.76
CA LEU A 473 -6.57 -7.96 -17.04
C LEU A 473 -7.53 -6.85 -17.51
N ASP A 474 -7.32 -6.36 -18.73
CA ASP A 474 -8.19 -5.37 -19.40
C ASP A 474 -8.38 -4.04 -18.63
N GLU A 475 -7.46 -3.69 -17.73
CA GLU A 475 -7.50 -2.44 -16.96
C GLU A 475 -6.70 -1.28 -17.60
N GLY A 476 -6.18 -1.49 -18.82
CA GLY A 476 -5.40 -0.48 -19.54
C GLY A 476 -3.89 -0.75 -19.51
N GLU A 477 -3.16 0.01 -20.33
CA GLU A 477 -1.72 -0.06 -20.45
C GLU A 477 -1.04 0.38 -19.16
N ASN A 478 0.07 -0.29 -18.83
CA ASN A 478 0.92 0.07 -17.71
C ASN A 478 2.24 0.63 -18.27
N VAL A 479 2.69 1.76 -17.75
CA VAL A 479 3.91 2.43 -18.22
C VAL A 479 4.75 2.82 -17.03
N ILE A 480 6.04 2.49 -17.06
CA ILE A 480 7.04 3.01 -16.12
C ILE A 480 7.91 4.03 -16.87
N TYR A 481 7.74 5.30 -16.50
CA TYR A 481 8.51 6.45 -17.00
C TYR A 481 9.75 6.76 -16.16
N GLU A 482 10.26 5.78 -15.42
CA GLU A 482 11.44 5.90 -14.55
C GLU A 482 12.41 4.76 -14.84
N ALA A 483 13.69 4.95 -14.52
CA ALA A 483 14.65 3.85 -14.60
C ALA A 483 14.25 2.74 -13.62
N VAL A 484 14.55 1.49 -13.98
CA VAL A 484 14.25 0.32 -13.14
C VAL A 484 15.55 -0.41 -12.82
N ARG A 485 15.89 -0.52 -11.54
CA ARG A 485 17.00 -1.38 -11.09
C ARG A 485 16.46 -2.70 -10.57
N ILE A 486 16.92 -3.81 -11.17
CA ILE A 486 16.59 -5.18 -10.77
C ILE A 486 17.78 -5.76 -10.02
N ASP A 487 17.74 -5.72 -8.69
CA ASP A 487 18.80 -6.29 -7.83
C ASP A 487 18.60 -7.80 -7.62
N THR A 488 17.35 -8.26 -7.70
CA THR A 488 16.97 -9.68 -7.65
C THR A 488 15.93 -9.98 -8.71
N ALA A 489 15.86 -11.24 -9.16
CA ALA A 489 14.97 -11.66 -10.24
C ALA A 489 13.55 -11.07 -10.16
N LEU A 490 13.13 -10.41 -11.24
CA LEU A 490 11.78 -9.87 -11.44
C LEU A 490 10.95 -10.85 -12.27
N GLU A 491 9.84 -11.33 -11.71
CA GLU A 491 8.79 -11.97 -12.52
C GLU A 491 7.75 -10.93 -12.95
N LEU A 492 7.60 -10.72 -14.26
CA LEU A 492 6.56 -9.87 -14.84
C LEU A 492 5.52 -10.73 -15.57
N PHE A 493 4.30 -10.75 -15.03
CA PHE A 493 3.16 -11.45 -15.63
C PHE A 493 2.24 -10.46 -16.37
N VAL A 494 2.14 -10.58 -17.68
CA VAL A 494 1.20 -9.78 -18.49
C VAL A 494 0.18 -10.70 -19.15
N PRO A 495 -1.10 -10.71 -18.73
CA PRO A 495 -2.11 -11.57 -19.35
C PRO A 495 -2.45 -11.09 -20.77
N PHE A 496 -3.12 -11.95 -21.55
CA PHE A 496 -3.67 -11.55 -22.84
C PHE A 496 -4.85 -10.60 -22.63
N GLY A 497 -4.77 -9.37 -23.14
CA GLY A 497 -5.80 -8.36 -22.97
C GLY A 497 -5.30 -6.97 -23.34
N ASN A 498 -6.10 -5.95 -23.04
CA ASN A 498 -5.71 -4.55 -23.20
C ASN A 498 -4.92 -4.07 -21.97
N ASN A 499 -3.71 -4.58 -21.79
CA ASN A 499 -2.90 -4.37 -20.58
C ASN A 499 -1.38 -4.47 -20.84
N ASP A 500 -0.94 -4.01 -22.01
CA ASP A 500 0.47 -3.98 -22.39
C ASP A 500 1.31 -3.26 -21.34
N PHE A 501 2.58 -3.63 -21.24
CA PHE A 501 3.48 -3.09 -20.23
C PHE A 501 4.72 -2.47 -20.89
N TYR A 502 4.97 -1.20 -20.60
CA TYR A 502 6.05 -0.42 -21.19
C TYR A 502 7.09 -0.02 -20.14
N PHE A 503 8.36 -0.28 -20.45
CA PHE A 503 9.51 0.31 -19.78
C PHE A 503 10.13 1.36 -20.72
N ASP A 504 9.82 2.63 -20.46
CA ASP A 504 10.24 3.76 -21.31
C ASP A 504 11.68 4.21 -21.03
N PHE A 505 12.23 3.82 -19.87
CA PHE A 505 13.57 4.14 -19.41
C PHE A 505 14.40 2.89 -19.16
N PRO A 506 15.75 3.01 -19.10
CA PRO A 506 16.64 1.86 -18.95
C PRO A 506 16.33 0.98 -17.74
N ILE A 507 16.38 -0.32 -17.98
CA ILE A 507 16.48 -1.33 -16.93
C ILE A 507 17.96 -1.61 -16.66
N MET A 508 18.35 -1.61 -15.40
CA MET A 508 19.72 -1.85 -14.92
C MET A 508 19.73 -2.86 -13.77
N GLY A 509 20.92 -3.25 -13.30
CA GLY A 509 21.08 -4.18 -12.17
C GLY A 509 21.47 -5.59 -12.61
N VAL A 510 21.48 -6.50 -11.65
CA VAL A 510 22.10 -7.84 -11.79
C VAL A 510 21.08 -8.98 -11.80
N GLY A 511 19.82 -8.70 -11.49
CA GLY A 511 18.77 -9.70 -11.39
C GLY A 511 18.18 -10.08 -12.75
N ASP A 512 17.68 -11.31 -12.82
CA ASP A 512 17.02 -11.85 -14.02
C ASP A 512 15.71 -11.14 -14.33
N PHE A 513 15.37 -11.05 -15.60
CA PHE A 513 14.07 -10.61 -16.08
C PHE A 513 13.26 -11.80 -16.59
N ILE A 514 12.12 -12.10 -15.95
CA ILE A 514 11.28 -13.26 -16.26
C ILE A 514 9.91 -12.79 -16.76
N LYS A 515 9.66 -12.93 -18.06
CA LYS A 515 8.36 -12.65 -18.68
C LYS A 515 7.46 -13.88 -18.71
N THR A 516 6.28 -13.73 -18.11
CA THR A 516 5.18 -14.70 -18.16
C THR A 516 3.87 -14.05 -18.65
N GLY A 517 2.84 -14.87 -18.87
CA GLY A 517 1.56 -14.41 -19.43
C GLY A 517 1.62 -14.10 -20.94
N GLU A 518 0.47 -14.10 -21.61
CA GLU A 518 0.38 -14.08 -23.08
C GLU A 518 0.39 -12.67 -23.70
N GLY A 519 0.41 -11.60 -22.89
CA GLY A 519 0.46 -10.21 -23.35
C GLY A 519 1.87 -9.74 -23.73
N GLU A 520 1.97 -8.47 -24.12
CA GLU A 520 3.19 -7.86 -24.66
C GLU A 520 3.91 -7.00 -23.62
N VAL A 521 5.25 -7.02 -23.67
CA VAL A 521 6.13 -6.16 -22.89
C VAL A 521 7.10 -5.44 -23.81
N TYR A 522 7.32 -4.15 -23.55
CA TYR A 522 8.11 -3.26 -24.38
C TYR A 522 9.33 -2.75 -23.59
N PHE A 523 10.52 -2.99 -24.13
CA PHE A 523 11.77 -2.36 -23.72
C PHE A 523 12.12 -1.28 -24.74
N ASP A 524 11.81 -0.03 -24.41
CA ASP A 524 11.92 1.09 -25.36
C ASP A 524 13.23 1.89 -25.23
N ALA A 525 14.03 1.60 -24.19
CA ALA A 525 15.35 2.19 -23.95
C ALA A 525 16.50 1.16 -24.08
N GLU A 526 17.73 1.68 -24.12
CA GLU A 526 18.95 0.88 -24.00
C GLU A 526 19.11 0.40 -22.56
N ASN A 527 19.02 -0.91 -22.35
CA ASN A 527 19.14 -1.53 -21.03
C ASN A 527 20.59 -1.90 -20.70
N THR A 528 20.90 -1.99 -19.42
CA THR A 528 22.24 -2.35 -18.92
C THR A 528 22.21 -3.44 -17.85
N TYR A 529 21.06 -4.09 -17.63
CA TYR A 529 21.00 -5.20 -16.70
C TYR A 529 21.81 -6.40 -17.22
N THR A 530 22.48 -7.10 -16.31
CA THR A 530 23.40 -8.21 -16.64
C THR A 530 22.80 -9.59 -16.40
N GLY A 531 21.67 -9.67 -15.69
CA GLY A 531 20.93 -10.91 -15.44
C GLY A 531 20.34 -11.54 -16.69
N ASP A 532 19.85 -12.76 -16.55
CA ASP A 532 19.29 -13.53 -17.65
C ASP A 532 17.91 -13.03 -18.08
N THR A 533 17.58 -13.16 -19.36
CA THR A 533 16.23 -12.87 -19.89
C THR A 533 15.49 -14.18 -20.16
N ILE A 534 14.37 -14.39 -19.49
CA ILE A 534 13.57 -15.62 -19.61
C ILE A 534 12.16 -15.25 -20.10
N VAL A 535 11.76 -15.72 -21.29
CA VAL A 535 10.44 -15.47 -21.90
C VAL A 535 9.67 -16.79 -22.01
N GLN A 536 8.69 -16.98 -21.13
CA GLN A 536 7.91 -18.23 -21.04
C GLN A 536 6.57 -18.19 -21.79
N ALA A 537 6.02 -16.99 -22.01
CA ALA A 537 4.78 -16.76 -22.73
C ALA A 537 4.69 -15.31 -23.26
N GLY A 538 3.87 -15.11 -24.29
CA GLY A 538 3.66 -13.79 -24.91
C GLY A 538 4.90 -13.25 -25.62
N THR A 539 4.95 -11.92 -25.78
CA THR A 539 6.01 -11.26 -26.55
C THR A 539 6.80 -10.29 -25.68
N LEU A 540 8.13 -10.35 -25.77
CA LEU A 540 9.03 -9.28 -25.35
C LEU A 540 9.51 -8.53 -26.60
N LEU A 541 9.34 -7.21 -26.63
CA LEU A 541 9.72 -6.36 -27.76
C LEU A 541 10.88 -5.46 -27.34
N CYS A 542 12.00 -5.56 -28.04
CA CYS A 542 13.23 -4.85 -27.69
C CYS A 542 13.56 -3.84 -28.79
N ALA A 543 13.58 -2.55 -28.42
CA ALA A 543 13.86 -1.46 -29.34
C ALA A 543 15.36 -1.28 -29.64
N GLU A 544 16.24 -1.68 -28.71
CA GLU A 544 17.70 -1.52 -28.81
C GLU A 544 18.44 -2.85 -28.53
N PRO A 545 19.63 -3.07 -29.13
CA PRO A 545 20.48 -4.23 -28.87
C PRO A 545 21.21 -4.07 -27.53
N SER A 546 20.58 -4.53 -26.46
CA SER A 546 20.95 -4.18 -25.08
C SER A 546 20.81 -5.33 -24.08
N PHE A 547 20.83 -6.58 -24.54
CA PHE A 547 20.97 -7.72 -23.63
C PHE A 547 22.40 -7.79 -23.08
N GLY A 548 22.56 -8.37 -21.88
CA GLY A 548 23.89 -8.54 -21.30
C GLY A 548 24.78 -9.46 -22.16
N ASP A 549 26.01 -9.03 -22.46
CA ASP A 549 26.96 -9.72 -23.33
C ASP A 549 27.25 -11.18 -22.93
N THR A 550 27.19 -11.48 -21.63
CA THR A 550 27.40 -12.82 -21.02
C THR A 550 26.10 -13.49 -20.58
N SER A 551 24.96 -12.79 -20.71
CA SER A 551 23.65 -13.27 -20.27
C SER A 551 23.14 -14.46 -21.10
N ARG A 552 22.21 -15.21 -20.51
CA ARG A 552 21.40 -16.20 -21.21
C ARG A 552 20.05 -15.60 -21.57
N ILE A 553 19.66 -15.79 -22.83
CA ILE A 553 18.26 -15.68 -23.24
C ILE A 553 17.65 -17.08 -23.26
N GLU A 554 16.52 -17.25 -22.58
CA GLU A 554 15.74 -18.50 -22.59
C GLU A 554 14.31 -18.23 -23.08
N ILE A 555 13.90 -18.93 -24.14
CA ILE A 555 12.56 -18.83 -24.70
C ILE A 555 11.89 -20.20 -24.63
N SER A 556 10.66 -20.25 -24.11
CA SER A 556 9.90 -21.49 -24.00
C SER A 556 8.40 -21.25 -24.21
N GLY A 557 7.65 -22.33 -24.44
CA GLY A 557 6.20 -22.28 -24.52
C GLY A 557 5.70 -21.45 -25.70
N THR A 558 4.89 -20.43 -25.41
CA THR A 558 4.40 -19.47 -26.42
C THR A 558 5.24 -18.20 -26.47
N GLY A 559 6.32 -18.12 -25.69
CA GLY A 559 7.20 -16.96 -25.62
C GLY A 559 7.81 -16.60 -26.96
N GLY A 560 8.08 -15.32 -27.18
CA GLY A 560 8.78 -14.82 -28.36
C GLY A 560 9.46 -13.49 -28.10
N ILE A 561 10.51 -13.21 -28.86
CA ILE A 561 11.24 -11.94 -28.79
C ILE A 561 11.19 -11.24 -30.14
N VAL A 562 10.75 -9.99 -30.15
CA VAL A 562 10.79 -9.12 -31.33
C VAL A 562 12.00 -8.18 -31.21
N LEU A 563 12.99 -8.39 -32.07
CA LEU A 563 14.20 -7.57 -32.17
C LEU A 563 13.95 -6.39 -33.11
N SER A 564 13.44 -5.29 -32.57
CA SER A 564 12.97 -4.11 -33.32
C SER A 564 14.08 -3.11 -33.69
N PHE A 565 15.33 -3.53 -33.64
CA PHE A 565 16.51 -2.76 -34.06
C PHE A 565 17.12 -3.29 -35.37
N THR A 566 18.15 -2.61 -35.87
CA THR A 566 18.99 -3.10 -36.97
C THR A 566 20.40 -3.36 -36.45
N GLY A 567 20.91 -4.57 -36.67
CA GLY A 567 22.25 -4.95 -36.21
C GLY A 567 22.23 -6.25 -35.43
N GLU A 568 23.34 -6.52 -34.73
CA GLU A 568 23.55 -7.67 -33.87
C GLU A 568 23.50 -7.20 -32.40
N ASP A 569 22.88 -8.00 -31.55
CA ASP A 569 23.00 -7.91 -30.08
C ASP A 569 23.76 -9.12 -29.55
N GLN A 570 24.76 -8.93 -28.69
CA GLN A 570 25.64 -10.00 -28.24
C GLN A 570 25.09 -10.66 -26.97
N VAL A 571 25.10 -11.99 -26.92
CA VAL A 571 24.72 -12.74 -25.72
C VAL A 571 25.63 -13.94 -25.48
N GLY A 572 25.69 -14.39 -24.23
CA GLY A 572 26.42 -15.59 -23.85
C GLY A 572 25.76 -16.84 -24.39
N LYS A 573 24.45 -17.00 -24.13
CA LYS A 573 23.67 -18.20 -24.48
C LYS A 573 22.29 -17.88 -25.04
N LEU A 574 21.80 -18.78 -25.88
CA LEU A 574 20.41 -18.85 -26.30
C LEU A 574 19.87 -20.25 -26.03
N VAL A 575 18.78 -20.35 -25.28
CA VAL A 575 18.08 -21.61 -24.98
C VAL A 575 16.66 -21.51 -25.55
N ILE A 576 16.24 -22.51 -26.33
CA ILE A 576 14.90 -22.58 -26.92
C ILE A 576 14.28 -23.92 -26.54
N GLU A 577 13.11 -23.90 -25.90
CA GLU A 577 12.39 -25.10 -25.45
C GLU A 577 13.27 -26.05 -24.59
N GLY A 578 14.13 -25.46 -23.77
CA GLY A 578 15.08 -26.17 -22.91
C GLY A 578 16.30 -26.76 -23.64
N GLU A 579 16.46 -26.55 -24.95
CA GLU A 579 17.65 -26.91 -25.70
C GLU A 579 18.60 -25.71 -25.85
N GLU A 580 19.86 -25.87 -25.47
CA GLU A 580 20.90 -24.85 -25.68
C GLU A 580 21.33 -24.81 -27.15
N MET A 581 21.27 -23.62 -27.73
CA MET A 581 21.61 -23.37 -29.12
C MET A 581 23.11 -23.15 -29.30
N GLN A 582 23.65 -23.60 -30.43
CA GLN A 582 25.07 -23.43 -30.73
C GLN A 582 25.44 -21.95 -30.97
N PRO A 583 26.70 -21.56 -30.70
CA PRO A 583 27.20 -20.23 -31.03
C PRO A 583 27.04 -19.86 -32.52
N GLY A 584 26.70 -18.61 -32.78
CA GLY A 584 26.50 -18.03 -34.12
C GLY A 584 25.43 -16.94 -34.16
N ILE A 585 25.12 -16.45 -35.36
CA ILE A 585 24.12 -15.38 -35.57
C ILE A 585 22.72 -16.00 -35.74
N TRP A 586 21.85 -15.74 -34.77
CA TRP A 586 20.46 -16.19 -34.72
C TRP A 586 19.50 -15.06 -35.06
N GLY A 587 18.57 -15.29 -35.99
CA GLY A 587 17.60 -14.29 -36.40
C GLY A 587 16.22 -14.85 -36.68
N PRO A 588 15.28 -13.97 -37.05
CA PRO A 588 13.94 -14.37 -37.46
C PRO A 588 13.94 -15.26 -38.69
N ARG A 589 12.87 -16.04 -38.87
CA ARG A 589 12.65 -16.78 -40.12
C ARG A 589 12.65 -15.90 -41.35
N PHE A 590 13.16 -16.45 -42.45
CA PHE A 590 13.23 -15.80 -43.77
C PHE A 590 14.15 -14.56 -43.80
N THR A 591 15.19 -14.55 -42.97
CA THR A 591 16.26 -13.54 -42.95
C THR A 591 17.57 -14.12 -43.47
N ASP A 592 18.62 -13.30 -43.56
CA ASP A 592 19.97 -13.75 -43.97
C ASP A 592 20.83 -14.22 -42.77
N ALA A 593 20.22 -14.47 -41.60
CA ALA A 593 20.92 -14.95 -40.40
C ALA A 593 21.52 -16.36 -40.62
N GLN A 594 22.57 -16.69 -39.87
CA GLN A 594 23.21 -18.01 -39.96
C GLN A 594 22.26 -19.12 -39.50
N PHE A 595 21.50 -18.84 -38.45
CA PHE A 595 20.47 -19.71 -37.91
C PHE A 595 19.16 -18.92 -37.79
N GLU A 596 18.04 -19.55 -38.14
CA GLU A 596 16.71 -18.93 -38.12
C GLU A 596 15.85 -19.61 -37.05
N SER A 597 15.05 -18.80 -36.33
CA SER A 597 14.12 -19.28 -35.30
C SER A 597 12.68 -18.82 -35.57
N ASP A 598 11.72 -19.65 -35.17
CA ASP A 598 10.29 -19.28 -35.12
C ASP A 598 9.94 -18.44 -33.86
N TYR A 599 10.87 -18.33 -32.91
CA TYR A 599 10.73 -17.61 -31.64
C TYR A 599 11.32 -16.19 -31.68
N LEU A 600 12.01 -15.86 -32.77
CA LEU A 600 12.61 -14.54 -33.00
C LEU A 600 11.87 -13.83 -34.13
N PHE A 601 11.60 -12.55 -33.95
CA PHE A 601 10.89 -11.68 -34.88
C PHE A 601 11.62 -10.34 -35.04
N GLY A 602 11.14 -9.49 -35.94
CA GLY A 602 11.71 -8.15 -36.17
C GLY A 602 12.80 -8.11 -37.24
N THR A 603 13.72 -7.15 -37.13
CA THR A 603 14.79 -6.90 -38.11
C THR A 603 16.20 -7.13 -37.55
N GLY A 604 16.34 -7.18 -36.23
CA GLY A 604 17.61 -7.45 -35.55
C GLY A 604 17.96 -8.94 -35.51
N VAL A 605 19.17 -9.25 -35.04
CA VAL A 605 19.66 -10.61 -34.82
C VAL A 605 20.45 -10.68 -33.51
N LEU A 606 20.54 -11.87 -32.92
CA LEU A 606 21.39 -12.18 -31.76
C LEU A 606 22.71 -12.81 -32.23
N HIS A 607 23.84 -12.36 -31.69
CA HIS A 607 25.15 -13.00 -31.82
C HIS A 607 25.45 -13.80 -30.55
N VAL A 608 25.21 -15.11 -30.62
CA VAL A 608 25.44 -16.04 -29.50
C VAL A 608 26.91 -16.46 -29.49
N THR A 609 27.63 -16.13 -28.42
CA THR A 609 29.08 -16.30 -28.34
C THR A 609 29.52 -17.57 -27.60
N GLY A 610 28.70 -18.09 -26.69
CA GLY A 610 29.09 -19.10 -25.71
C GLY A 610 29.98 -18.54 -24.60
N ALA A 611 30.02 -17.22 -24.42
CA ALA A 611 30.67 -16.58 -23.28
C ALA A 611 29.93 -16.95 -21.99
N GLU A 612 30.69 -17.10 -20.92
CA GLU A 612 30.19 -17.29 -19.55
C GLU A 612 30.63 -16.09 -18.71
N PRO A 613 29.89 -15.76 -17.64
CA PRO A 613 30.34 -14.79 -16.65
C PRO A 613 31.74 -15.14 -16.12
N SER A 614 32.58 -14.13 -15.96
CA SER A 614 33.88 -14.25 -15.30
C SER A 614 33.73 -14.23 -13.78
N ASP A 615 34.76 -14.67 -13.05
CA ASP A 615 34.79 -14.57 -11.57
C ASP A 615 34.63 -13.14 -11.04
N TYR A 616 35.00 -12.14 -11.86
CA TYR A 616 34.77 -10.74 -11.55
C TYR A 616 33.29 -10.37 -11.71
N ASP A 617 32.64 -10.83 -12.77
CA ASP A 617 31.22 -10.57 -13.01
C ASP A 617 30.36 -11.17 -11.89
N ASP A 618 30.66 -12.41 -11.48
CA ASP A 618 30.02 -13.05 -10.33
C ASP A 618 30.22 -12.27 -9.03
N TRP A 619 31.41 -11.68 -8.83
CA TRP A 619 31.71 -10.85 -7.66
C TRP A 619 30.96 -9.51 -7.68
N VAL A 620 30.85 -8.85 -8.84
CA VAL A 620 30.06 -7.63 -9.01
C VAL A 620 28.60 -7.89 -8.61
N VAL A 621 28.03 -9.03 -9.02
CA VAL A 621 26.67 -9.43 -8.63
C VAL A 621 26.57 -9.72 -7.13
N GLU A 622 27.53 -10.44 -6.55
CA GLU A 622 27.52 -10.80 -5.12
C GLU A 622 27.49 -9.57 -4.21
N PHE A 623 28.21 -8.51 -4.59
CA PHE A 623 28.39 -7.31 -3.78
C PHE A 623 27.59 -6.09 -4.26
N GLY A 624 26.89 -6.17 -5.39
CA GLY A 624 26.08 -5.06 -5.91
C GLY A 624 26.90 -3.85 -6.33
N VAL A 625 28.06 -4.08 -6.96
CA VAL A 625 28.95 -3.02 -7.45
C VAL A 625 28.33 -2.35 -8.67
N GLU A 626 28.23 -1.02 -8.68
CA GLU A 626 27.62 -0.23 -9.76
C GLU A 626 28.68 0.37 -10.70
N GLY A 627 29.87 0.68 -10.20
CA GLY A 627 30.94 1.34 -10.95
C GLY A 627 31.94 0.41 -11.67
N GLU A 628 32.72 1.01 -12.57
CA GLU A 628 33.77 0.32 -13.33
C GLU A 628 34.92 -0.15 -12.41
N PRO A 629 35.76 -1.12 -12.84
CA PRO A 629 36.84 -1.65 -11.99
C PRO A 629 37.83 -0.59 -11.45
N ALA A 630 37.98 0.55 -12.12
CA ALA A 630 38.87 1.64 -11.70
C ALA A 630 38.19 2.68 -10.79
N GLU A 631 36.87 2.59 -10.62
CA GLU A 631 36.07 3.44 -9.75
C GLU A 631 36.10 2.93 -8.31
N ASP A 632 35.51 3.69 -7.40
CA ASP A 632 35.58 3.56 -5.94
C ASP A 632 34.16 3.87 -5.44
N ASP A 633 33.32 2.82 -5.38
CA ASP A 633 31.87 2.95 -5.20
C ASP A 633 31.49 3.45 -3.80
N ASP A 634 32.24 3.04 -2.78
CA ASP A 634 31.99 3.42 -1.39
C ASP A 634 32.81 4.65 -0.93
N LEU A 635 33.62 5.21 -1.84
CA LEU A 635 34.43 6.43 -1.67
C LEU A 635 35.46 6.33 -0.54
N ASP A 636 35.99 5.13 -0.30
CA ASP A 636 36.98 4.86 0.75
C ASP A 636 38.44 5.06 0.29
N GLY A 637 38.63 5.27 -1.01
CA GLY A 637 39.92 5.47 -1.67
C GLY A 637 40.55 4.19 -2.22
N VAL A 638 39.86 3.05 -2.15
CA VAL A 638 40.22 1.77 -2.76
C VAL A 638 39.31 1.52 -3.96
N SER A 639 39.89 1.22 -5.12
CA SER A 639 39.08 0.98 -6.32
C SER A 639 38.46 -0.42 -6.32
N ASN A 640 37.30 -0.60 -6.95
CA ASN A 640 36.59 -1.89 -7.10
C ASN A 640 37.51 -3.04 -7.53
N ALA A 641 38.44 -2.82 -8.48
CA ALA A 641 39.42 -3.83 -8.91
C ALA A 641 40.40 -4.24 -7.82
N ALA A 642 40.82 -3.31 -6.97
CA ALA A 642 41.71 -3.58 -5.84
C ALA A 642 40.94 -4.34 -4.74
N GLU A 643 39.68 -4.01 -4.54
CA GLU A 643 38.84 -4.70 -3.57
C GLU A 643 38.54 -6.12 -3.97
N TYR A 644 38.14 -6.33 -5.23
CA TYR A 644 38.05 -7.65 -5.83
C TYR A 644 39.37 -8.41 -5.68
N ALA A 645 40.49 -7.82 -6.09
CA ALA A 645 41.79 -8.49 -6.07
C ALA A 645 42.25 -8.86 -4.65
N PHE A 646 41.93 -8.05 -3.64
CA PHE A 646 42.39 -8.26 -2.27
C PHE A 646 41.32 -8.77 -1.31
N GLY A 647 40.10 -9.00 -1.79
CA GLY A 647 38.98 -9.51 -1.02
C GLY A 647 38.51 -8.57 0.09
N THR A 648 38.47 -7.26 -0.18
CA THR A 648 37.79 -6.28 0.69
C THR A 648 36.33 -6.12 0.28
N GLU A 649 35.57 -5.27 0.99
CA GLU A 649 34.11 -5.17 0.87
C GLU A 649 33.77 -3.85 0.17
N PRO A 650 33.32 -3.90 -1.10
CA PRO A 650 33.23 -2.72 -1.98
C PRO A 650 32.06 -1.79 -1.70
N THR A 651 31.21 -2.16 -0.73
CA THR A 651 30.06 -1.35 -0.31
C THR A 651 30.22 -0.79 1.10
N SER A 652 31.38 -0.98 1.72
CA SER A 652 31.62 -0.64 3.12
C SER A 652 32.88 0.19 3.27
N ALA A 653 32.71 1.51 3.42
CA ALA A 653 33.81 2.47 3.56
C ALA A 653 34.76 2.25 4.77
N GLY A 654 34.50 1.26 5.62
CA GLY A 654 35.42 0.76 6.63
C GLY A 654 36.40 -0.32 6.15
N SER A 655 36.29 -0.80 4.91
CA SER A 655 36.98 -1.99 4.37
C SER A 655 38.29 -1.67 3.62
N VAL A 656 38.98 -0.61 4.05
CA VAL A 656 40.13 -0.01 3.34
C VAL A 656 41.45 -0.83 3.31
N SER A 657 41.52 -2.01 3.94
CA SER A 657 42.80 -2.71 4.13
C SER A 657 42.71 -4.24 4.05
N PRO A 658 43.45 -4.88 3.14
CA PRO A 658 43.53 -6.33 3.08
C PRO A 658 44.55 -6.94 4.05
N TYR A 659 45.37 -6.12 4.72
CA TYR A 659 46.37 -6.62 5.66
C TYR A 659 45.73 -7.12 6.96
N GLN A 660 45.98 -8.38 7.29
CA GLN A 660 45.46 -9.05 8.49
C GLN A 660 46.43 -8.91 9.67
N THR A 661 47.74 -8.93 9.40
CA THR A 661 48.77 -8.67 10.40
C THR A 661 49.89 -7.82 9.80
N ASP A 662 50.24 -6.73 10.46
CA ASP A 662 51.39 -5.90 10.10
C ASP A 662 52.70 -6.70 10.03
N LEU A 663 53.67 -6.16 9.28
CA LEU A 663 54.99 -6.75 9.17
C LEU A 663 55.70 -6.77 10.53
N ASP A 664 55.94 -7.97 11.06
CA ASP A 664 56.80 -8.17 12.22
C ASP A 664 58.27 -8.23 11.78
N LYS A 665 59.04 -7.18 12.11
CA LYS A 665 60.46 -7.10 11.78
C LYS A 665 61.32 -8.19 12.43
N ALA A 666 60.90 -8.75 13.57
CA ALA A 666 61.66 -9.78 14.26
C ALA A 666 61.52 -11.16 13.61
N THR A 667 60.34 -11.47 13.08
CA THR A 667 60.01 -12.77 12.49
C THR A 667 59.98 -12.74 10.95
N GLY A 668 59.83 -11.56 10.35
CA GLY A 668 59.65 -11.36 8.92
C GLY A 668 58.27 -11.73 8.41
N LEU A 669 57.29 -11.89 9.31
CA LEU A 669 55.92 -12.31 8.96
C LEU A 669 55.03 -11.11 8.67
N LEU A 670 54.23 -11.23 7.60
CA LEU A 670 53.19 -10.30 7.18
C LEU A 670 52.04 -11.16 6.63
N SER A 671 50.79 -10.78 6.89
CA SER A 671 49.65 -11.50 6.28
C SER A 671 48.62 -10.55 5.70
N TYR A 672 48.01 -10.97 4.60
CA TYR A 672 47.02 -10.20 3.85
C TYR A 672 46.04 -11.13 3.13
N THR A 673 44.87 -10.63 2.74
CA THR A 673 43.87 -11.34 1.94
C THR A 673 44.08 -11.14 0.45
N ARG A 674 43.71 -12.13 -0.37
CA ARG A 674 43.64 -11.99 -1.84
C ARG A 674 42.57 -12.87 -2.46
N ARG A 675 42.04 -12.47 -3.62
CA ARG A 675 41.25 -13.37 -4.49
C ARG A 675 42.11 -14.55 -4.91
N LYS A 676 41.52 -15.74 -4.87
CA LYS A 676 42.21 -16.98 -5.20
C LYS A 676 42.64 -16.99 -6.67
N PRO A 677 43.94 -17.11 -6.99
CA PRO A 677 44.44 -17.06 -8.38
C PRO A 677 43.95 -18.17 -9.33
N ALA A 678 43.20 -19.15 -8.81
CA ALA A 678 42.61 -20.21 -9.63
C ALA A 678 41.21 -19.82 -10.17
N LEU A 679 40.60 -18.77 -9.61
CA LEU A 679 39.30 -18.24 -10.03
C LEU A 679 39.46 -17.07 -11.01
N SER A 680 40.56 -16.33 -10.91
CA SER A 680 40.84 -15.15 -11.73
C SER A 680 42.17 -15.27 -12.48
N ASP A 681 42.40 -14.38 -13.45
CA ASP A 681 43.67 -14.26 -14.15
C ASP A 681 44.72 -13.41 -13.39
N LEU A 682 44.44 -13.06 -12.12
CA LEU A 682 45.28 -12.17 -11.32
C LEU A 682 46.60 -12.83 -10.89
N THR A 683 47.69 -12.10 -11.03
CA THR A 683 49.01 -12.50 -10.55
C THR A 683 49.52 -11.57 -9.44
N TYR A 684 49.86 -12.17 -8.29
CA TYR A 684 50.38 -11.42 -7.14
C TYR A 684 51.90 -11.40 -7.11
N THR A 685 52.48 -10.21 -6.98
CA THR A 685 53.93 -9.99 -6.87
C THR A 685 54.26 -9.08 -5.71
N TYR A 686 55.53 -9.10 -5.28
CA TYR A 686 55.98 -8.41 -4.08
C TYR A 686 57.14 -7.47 -4.39
N GLY A 687 57.04 -6.26 -3.87
CA GLY A 687 58.09 -5.25 -3.93
C GLY A 687 58.43 -4.70 -2.56
N TYR A 688 59.67 -4.23 -2.40
CA TYR A 688 60.11 -3.52 -1.21
C TYR A 688 60.75 -2.17 -1.53
N SER A 689 60.72 -1.26 -0.56
CA SER A 689 61.45 0.01 -0.58
C SER A 689 62.02 0.29 0.82
N THR A 690 63.12 1.02 0.91
CA THR A 690 63.70 1.46 2.20
C THR A 690 63.46 2.96 2.46
N THR A 691 62.92 3.68 1.48
CA THR A 691 62.73 5.15 1.54
C THR A 691 61.32 5.61 1.18
N LEU A 692 60.47 4.74 0.62
CA LEU A 692 59.22 5.09 -0.10
C LEU A 692 59.40 5.99 -1.33
N GLU A 693 60.64 6.32 -1.70
CA GLU A 693 60.94 7.14 -2.87
C GLU A 693 61.30 6.25 -4.07
N GLY A 694 60.58 6.42 -5.18
CA GLY A 694 60.85 5.69 -6.44
C GLY A 694 60.16 4.32 -6.54
N GLU A 695 60.57 3.55 -7.55
CA GLU A 695 60.02 2.22 -7.84
C GLU A 695 60.37 1.20 -6.77
N PHE A 696 59.43 0.33 -6.43
CA PHE A 696 59.66 -0.78 -5.50
C PHE A 696 60.54 -1.85 -6.17
N THR A 697 61.50 -2.39 -5.42
CA THR A 697 62.36 -3.47 -5.92
C THR A 697 61.68 -4.82 -5.69
N SER A 698 61.56 -5.64 -6.73
CA SER A 698 60.95 -6.96 -6.63
C SER A 698 61.74 -7.91 -5.71
N PHE A 699 61.03 -8.72 -4.94
CA PHE A 699 61.60 -9.82 -4.16
C PHE A 699 60.66 -11.04 -4.14
N ALA A 700 61.18 -12.19 -3.70
CA ALA A 700 60.42 -13.43 -3.59
C ALA A 700 60.36 -13.89 -2.11
N PRO A 701 59.22 -13.73 -1.43
CA PRO A 701 58.99 -14.30 -0.10
C PRO A 701 58.76 -15.82 -0.18
N ILE A 702 58.74 -16.46 1.00
CA ILE A 702 58.08 -17.77 1.14
C ILE A 702 56.62 -17.50 1.47
N GLU A 703 55.71 -18.13 0.72
CA GLU A 703 54.26 -17.97 0.89
C GLU A 703 53.63 -19.22 1.52
N SER A 704 52.61 -19.00 2.34
CA SER A 704 51.67 -20.02 2.78
C SER A 704 50.26 -19.47 2.68
N SER A 705 49.37 -20.19 1.98
CA SER A 705 47.94 -19.92 1.93
C SER A 705 47.21 -20.74 3.00
N ASP A 706 46.11 -20.20 3.53
CA ASP A 706 45.15 -20.92 4.36
C ASP A 706 44.14 -21.75 3.55
N GLY A 707 44.10 -21.57 2.22
CA GLY A 707 43.23 -22.29 1.30
C GLY A 707 41.80 -21.76 1.23
N GLY A 708 41.55 -20.52 1.65
CA GLY A 708 40.24 -19.87 1.53
C GLY A 708 39.67 -19.84 0.10
N ASP A 709 38.35 -19.69 0.01
CA ASP A 709 37.58 -19.70 -1.25
C ASP A 709 36.32 -18.83 -1.05
N PRO A 710 36.10 -17.76 -1.84
CA PRO A 710 36.90 -17.29 -2.97
C PRO A 710 38.13 -16.43 -2.59
N VAL A 711 38.21 -16.00 -1.32
CA VAL A 711 39.32 -15.17 -0.79
C VAL A 711 40.18 -16.00 0.17
N GLU A 712 41.50 -15.94 0.01
CA GLU A 712 42.48 -16.65 0.85
C GLU A 712 43.35 -15.67 1.67
N VAL A 713 43.73 -16.09 2.87
CA VAL A 713 44.73 -15.37 3.68
C VAL A 713 46.12 -15.91 3.36
N ILE A 714 46.99 -15.03 2.89
CA ILE A 714 48.39 -15.32 2.58
C ILE A 714 49.27 -14.83 3.71
N THR A 715 50.07 -15.75 4.27
CA THR A 715 51.16 -15.41 5.17
C THR A 715 52.48 -15.43 4.40
N LEU A 716 53.16 -14.28 4.37
CA LEU A 716 54.48 -14.10 3.80
C LEU A 716 55.55 -14.25 4.87
N THR A 717 56.63 -14.94 4.55
CA THR A 717 57.91 -14.86 5.29
C THR A 717 58.94 -14.15 4.41
N LEU A 718 59.34 -12.96 4.83
CA LEU A 718 60.30 -12.14 4.09
C LEU A 718 61.73 -12.70 4.15
N PRO A 719 62.54 -12.50 3.09
CA PRO A 719 63.96 -12.82 3.12
C PRO A 719 64.67 -12.07 4.26
N SER A 720 65.48 -12.80 5.05
CA SER A 720 66.14 -12.23 6.23
C SER A 720 67.04 -11.02 5.94
N ALA A 721 67.59 -10.93 4.72
CA ALA A 721 68.41 -9.81 4.28
C ALA A 721 67.64 -8.47 4.26
N LEU A 722 66.33 -8.49 4.00
CA LEU A 722 65.51 -7.28 4.01
C LEU A 722 65.25 -6.77 5.43
N LEU A 723 65.28 -7.66 6.43
CA LEU A 723 65.03 -7.32 7.83
C LEU A 723 66.20 -6.57 8.49
N GLU A 724 67.38 -6.57 7.85
CA GLU A 724 68.56 -5.83 8.29
C GLU A 724 68.48 -4.32 8.00
N GLU A 725 67.57 -3.90 7.11
CA GLU A 725 67.38 -2.49 6.75
C GLU A 725 66.77 -1.70 7.92
N ASP A 726 67.22 -0.45 8.12
CA ASP A 726 66.74 0.41 9.20
C ASP A 726 65.24 0.75 9.03
N ALA A 727 64.81 0.96 7.77
CA ALA A 727 63.42 1.14 7.37
C ALA A 727 63.08 0.21 6.20
N LEU A 728 61.90 -0.40 6.24
CA LEU A 728 61.43 -1.34 5.24
C LEU A 728 59.93 -1.13 4.99
N PHE A 729 59.58 -0.96 3.74
CA PHE A 729 58.21 -0.84 3.25
C PHE A 729 57.98 -1.97 2.26
N VAL A 730 56.87 -2.66 2.40
CA VAL A 730 56.49 -3.80 1.56
C VAL A 730 55.20 -3.44 0.86
N ARG A 731 55.10 -3.77 -0.43
CA ARG A 731 53.88 -3.64 -1.20
C ARG A 731 53.60 -4.94 -1.93
N VAL A 732 52.35 -5.38 -1.86
CA VAL A 732 51.80 -6.44 -2.69
C VAL A 732 51.15 -5.79 -3.91
N PHE A 733 51.36 -6.37 -5.09
CA PHE A 733 50.77 -5.94 -6.35
C PHE A 733 49.92 -7.07 -6.91
N ALA A 734 48.67 -6.80 -7.29
CA ALA A 734 47.88 -7.65 -8.18
C ALA A 734 48.02 -7.10 -9.60
N ASN A 735 48.28 -7.97 -10.58
CA ASN A 735 48.47 -7.61 -12.00
C ASN A 735 47.62 -8.49 -12.89
#